data_AF-A0A0C9Y5T4-F1
#
_entry.id   AF-A0A0C9Y5T4-F1
#
_cell.length_a   1.000
_cell.length_b   1.000
_cell.length_c   1.000
_cell.angle_alpha   90.00
_cell.angle_beta   90.00
_cell.angle_gamma   90.00
#
_symmetry.space_group_name_H-M   'P 1'
#
loop_
_entity.id
_entity.type
_entity.pdbx_description
1 polymer ?
#
loop_
_entity_poly.entity_id
_entity_poly.type
_entity_poly.pdbx_seq_one_letter_code
_entity_poly.pdbx_strand_id
1 'polypeptide(L)'
;MATETNHETQFHSTLDNHESESGPQLSTTVLSENDIEILQQELPVVYDGQVPLSELLSRVMQSIYAELSEQAETMPGMSDAARKRTLADWVVKTKKQVVKLYAAVKWARDADTVQKSMNITAFLMTQNQQFEDAVKALHYAKESLNPAKLRNHDLLTSLDVLTTGSYLRLPTCIKKVVIPPPLLTDEEVKRTLSNMEDVIRYRLRMTEIIPVEMSRHHIGDGRVYFIVPKLFETSLCLRGAEKDDGWFFVHVEFSFSVGGDSTGLQEFPRAPKGIIKRHIMDEADARLAYYLPPPSIHTQTEEQTPSRPQLPEGTVDTPLVRVYNFLQMMSLSYQLEILWYQAERMRFLGWKDYLAVNMSPNRKTLTTSYWLRPSIAIIPGRPWMKIPPQGGTLTVSIIEAKITTTRKPKQRVLAQLQQRSKLGNAKPSDEVESLKIVVQWTPSKEVFGVTSDIVMSEDALNVDADRLDFQSMLQTVIRQHTGAILSAFKSQLQQDKTGEFSSPGVVSFITDDTTQALRIHLCADEIVTVTVDSRTGRLNLRSIGDLATAGRGPRFLAISERLNENPNLLLALTKLRISTMIDSAEQKAKYLGLQSYRHRNFQPGEIHKLRGARGALFIQLANFPNYYLVLVIRDRGFNYALISTKILPESSSATMVMEDIAFLDFDSLHGENIVITAHSAEFDPHINMQRSRVSVDGNSRGDEVGQTSGSFDFEIQALRQLYSYCCARVAYLNVERQFKLRGIPFTHVDPTGGPTSSELVHIQSSLARSVPALCVQSKDILSGAPAAEAAMPNIRVIPLNWWSEDTAQVVTCVKLKYVQQPMGKTAGRSVIRPSKRIVYDTKEAVVSFLSENVNTCVDEFLEEWARVSKMVVIAREVAQMTKVKGWHDIRLLSFDLQTVELAYAQDYAVSISCEEQLSLTGGSFHLRFSRCPRDSVRDEEDSYNPHDEAETFLNNILQHGHGRLAPSLHCLVALLRDTLPIVVELESIRRSSKQGSCIDVFVKAAGWYRLLYTDLKHALDLRLMSGQRVAILDASHSLFETRRQGDTATETVNNEVMLRPIPHFKEIVLDAVKQVMLAERLQNHNIAAVDVGVVCDTGLVGALGRIIHTKVVERLTP
;
A
#
# COMPACT_ATOMS: atom_id res chain seq x y z
N MET A 1 90.30 -34.85 2.62
CA MET A 1 89.03 -35.53 2.96
C MET A 1 88.84 -36.60 1.89
N ALA A 2 89.40 -37.81 1.98
CA ALA A 2 89.26 -38.84 3.04
C ALA A 2 87.77 -39.02 3.39
N THR A 3 87.12 -40.14 3.11
CA THR A 3 87.54 -41.51 3.44
C THR A 3 87.04 -42.58 2.46
N GLU A 4 87.96 -43.48 2.10
CA GLU A 4 87.78 -44.82 1.53
C GLU A 4 87.16 -45.80 2.55
N THR A 5 86.59 -46.91 2.06
CA THR A 5 86.84 -48.31 2.47
C THR A 5 85.78 -49.19 1.78
N ASN A 6 86.10 -49.97 0.75
CA ASN A 6 86.69 -51.32 0.76
C ASN A 6 85.87 -52.37 1.54
N HIS A 7 85.31 -53.33 0.79
CA HIS A 7 85.00 -54.67 1.27
C HIS A 7 85.71 -55.68 0.34
N GLU A 8 86.84 -56.22 0.81
CA GLU A 8 87.28 -57.59 0.51
C GLU A 8 86.57 -58.51 1.51
N THR A 9 86.08 -59.69 1.13
CA THR A 9 86.72 -61.03 1.22
C THR A 9 85.53 -62.01 1.13
N GLN A 10 85.57 -63.25 0.65
CA GLN A 10 86.61 -64.28 0.65
C GLN A 10 86.13 -65.39 -0.31
N PHE A 11 86.99 -65.81 -1.23
CA PHE A 11 86.85 -67.09 -1.91
C PHE A 11 87.24 -68.21 -0.93
N HIS A 12 86.39 -69.24 -0.79
CA HIS A 12 86.86 -70.55 -0.36
C HIS A 12 86.53 -71.58 -1.45
N SER A 13 87.62 -72.09 -2.02
CA SER A 13 87.69 -73.23 -2.91
C SER A 13 87.43 -74.53 -2.17
N THR A 14 86.60 -75.41 -2.73
CA THR A 14 86.80 -76.86 -2.62
C THR A 14 86.62 -77.45 -4.01
N LEU A 15 87.76 -77.86 -4.56
CA LEU A 15 87.91 -78.69 -5.75
C LEU A 15 87.28 -80.07 -5.55
N ASP A 16 86.79 -80.61 -6.66
CA ASP A 16 86.87 -81.99 -7.12
C ASP A 16 86.47 -83.13 -6.17
N ASN A 17 85.39 -83.80 -6.56
CA ASN A 17 85.52 -85.20 -6.95
C ASN A 17 84.54 -85.51 -8.10
N HIS A 18 85.11 -85.66 -9.28
CA HIS A 18 84.50 -86.38 -10.40
C HIS A 18 84.45 -87.87 -10.02
N GLU A 19 83.26 -88.41 -9.82
CA GLU A 19 83.00 -89.80 -10.21
C GLU A 19 81.95 -89.80 -11.32
N SER A 20 82.37 -90.37 -12.43
CA SER A 20 81.59 -90.67 -13.61
C SER A 20 80.61 -91.81 -13.34
N GLU A 21 79.31 -91.53 -13.42
CA GLU A 21 78.34 -92.57 -13.76
C GLU A 21 77.52 -92.12 -14.97
N SER A 22 77.65 -92.93 -16.03
CA SER A 22 76.83 -92.93 -17.23
C SER A 22 75.35 -92.96 -16.86
N GLY A 23 74.59 -92.01 -17.40
CA GLY A 23 73.21 -91.76 -17.01
C GLY A 23 72.22 -92.88 -17.35
N PRO A 24 70.98 -92.79 -16.83
CA PRO A 24 69.86 -93.54 -17.36
C PRO A 24 68.99 -92.66 -18.27
N GLN A 25 68.49 -93.35 -19.28
CA GLN A 25 67.61 -92.89 -20.34
C GLN A 25 66.28 -92.36 -19.80
N LEU A 26 65.67 -91.47 -20.59
CA LEU A 26 64.28 -91.04 -20.46
C LEU A 26 63.36 -92.24 -20.23
N SER A 27 62.81 -92.33 -19.03
CA SER A 27 61.64 -93.16 -18.74
C SER A 27 60.58 -92.27 -18.11
N THR A 28 59.45 -92.19 -18.79
CA THR A 28 58.25 -91.43 -18.43
C THR A 28 57.73 -91.94 -17.09
N THR A 29 58.13 -91.31 -16.00
CA THR A 29 57.67 -91.64 -14.65
C THR A 29 56.34 -90.93 -14.43
N VAL A 30 55.28 -91.71 -14.15
CA VAL A 30 53.99 -91.17 -13.71
C VAL A 30 54.23 -90.50 -12.36
N LEU A 31 54.21 -89.17 -12.33
CA LEU A 31 54.41 -88.37 -11.12
C LEU A 31 53.35 -88.73 -10.09
N SER A 32 53.78 -89.04 -8.86
CA SER A 32 52.89 -89.33 -7.75
C SER A 32 52.23 -88.05 -7.24
N GLU A 33 51.06 -88.11 -6.59
CA GLU A 33 50.37 -86.92 -6.05
C GLU A 33 51.26 -86.11 -5.08
N ASN A 34 52.19 -86.78 -4.38
CA ASN A 34 53.16 -86.15 -3.50
C ASN A 34 54.19 -85.29 -4.26
N ASP A 35 54.56 -85.67 -5.49
CA ASP A 35 55.51 -84.92 -6.30
C ASP A 35 54.90 -83.61 -6.82
N ILE A 36 53.57 -83.60 -7.06
CA ILE A 36 52.83 -82.42 -7.54
C ILE A 36 52.73 -81.35 -6.45
N GLU A 37 52.60 -81.75 -5.17
CA GLU A 37 52.58 -80.80 -4.05
C GLU A 37 53.95 -80.16 -3.81
N ILE A 38 55.03 -80.93 -3.94
CA ILE A 38 56.41 -80.41 -3.86
C ILE A 38 56.67 -79.41 -4.99
N LEU A 39 56.30 -79.75 -6.23
CA LEU A 39 56.43 -78.85 -7.38
C LEU A 39 55.56 -77.60 -7.25
N GLN A 40 54.41 -77.66 -6.57
CA GLN A 40 53.58 -76.48 -6.29
C GLN A 40 54.20 -75.56 -5.24
N GLN A 41 55.00 -76.08 -4.30
CA GLN A 41 55.73 -75.26 -3.31
C GLN A 41 56.92 -74.53 -3.92
N GLU A 42 57.50 -75.06 -5.01
CA GLU A 42 58.61 -74.42 -5.73
C GLU A 42 58.16 -73.26 -6.64
N LEU A 43 56.86 -73.14 -6.92
CA LEU A 43 56.34 -72.05 -7.75
C LEU A 43 56.38 -70.70 -7.00
N PRO A 44 56.76 -69.60 -7.69
CA PRO A 44 56.72 -68.27 -7.10
C PRO A 44 55.27 -67.86 -6.84
N VAL A 45 54.98 -67.43 -5.61
CA VAL A 45 53.63 -67.00 -5.26
C VAL A 45 53.45 -65.51 -5.53
N VAL A 46 52.52 -65.17 -6.43
CA VAL A 46 52.24 -63.78 -6.81
C VAL A 46 51.01 -63.26 -6.09
N TYR A 47 51.20 -62.41 -5.10
CA TYR A 47 50.11 -61.72 -4.38
C TYR A 47 49.89 -60.28 -4.86
N ASP A 48 50.73 -59.79 -5.77
CA ASP A 48 50.68 -58.40 -6.20
C ASP A 48 49.38 -58.09 -6.97
N GLY A 49 48.73 -56.97 -6.62
CA GLY A 49 47.44 -56.56 -7.18
C GLY A 49 46.21 -57.33 -6.69
N GLN A 50 46.34 -58.24 -5.72
CA GLN A 50 45.22 -59.01 -5.17
C GLN A 50 44.69 -58.42 -3.87
N VAL A 51 43.37 -58.49 -3.65
CA VAL A 51 42.70 -58.02 -2.43
C VAL A 51 42.00 -59.19 -1.74
N PRO A 52 42.23 -59.42 -0.43
CA PRO A 52 41.53 -60.46 0.31
C PRO A 52 40.01 -60.24 0.30
N LEU A 53 39.24 -61.30 -0.01
CA LEU A 53 37.78 -61.24 -0.04
C LEU A 53 37.18 -60.82 1.32
N SER A 54 37.82 -61.24 2.42
CA SER A 54 37.43 -60.86 3.78
C SER A 54 37.51 -59.35 3.99
N GLU A 55 38.56 -58.71 3.49
CA GLU A 55 38.73 -57.26 3.58
C GLU A 55 37.67 -56.55 2.72
N LEU A 56 37.46 -56.99 1.49
CA LEU A 56 36.43 -56.42 0.61
C LEU A 56 35.03 -56.51 1.22
N LEU A 57 34.66 -57.68 1.76
CA LEU A 57 33.40 -57.90 2.45
C LEU A 57 33.26 -56.96 3.65
N SER A 58 34.31 -56.87 4.49
CA SER A 58 34.29 -56.00 5.67
C SER A 58 34.11 -54.53 5.32
N ARG A 59 34.81 -54.03 4.30
CA ARG A 59 34.76 -52.62 3.88
C ARG A 59 33.41 -52.27 3.26
N VAL A 60 32.85 -53.16 2.43
CA VAL A 60 31.53 -52.94 1.83
C VAL A 60 30.44 -52.93 2.89
N MET A 61 30.49 -53.86 3.86
CA MET A 61 29.52 -53.88 4.97
C MET A 61 29.65 -52.65 5.86
N GLN A 62 30.89 -52.22 6.17
CA GLN A 62 31.14 -50.96 6.88
C GLN A 62 30.57 -49.75 6.14
N SER A 63 30.76 -49.67 4.82
CA SER A 63 30.20 -48.56 4.01
C SER A 63 28.67 -48.57 4.00
N ILE A 64 28.04 -49.74 3.90
CA ILE A 64 26.58 -49.86 3.90
C ILE A 64 26.02 -49.43 5.25
N TYR A 65 26.67 -49.83 6.34
CA TYR A 65 26.29 -49.43 7.69
C TYR A 65 26.46 -47.93 7.92
N ALA A 66 27.58 -47.35 7.49
CA ALA A 66 27.83 -45.91 7.61
C ALA A 66 26.81 -45.08 6.80
N GLU A 67 26.56 -45.46 5.54
CA GLU A 67 25.54 -44.80 4.71
C GLU A 67 24.15 -44.92 5.34
N LEU A 68 23.79 -46.10 5.89
CA LEU A 68 22.50 -46.27 6.58
C LEU A 68 22.39 -45.39 7.83
N SER A 69 23.47 -45.28 8.61
CA SER A 69 23.52 -44.45 9.81
C SER A 69 23.34 -42.96 9.49
N GLU A 70 24.02 -42.47 8.45
CA GLU A 70 23.89 -41.09 7.96
C GLU A 70 22.46 -40.82 7.45
N GLN A 71 21.87 -41.76 6.72
CA GLN A 71 20.47 -41.63 6.30
C GLN A 71 19.52 -41.66 7.51
N ALA A 72 19.78 -42.47 8.54
CA ALA A 72 18.95 -42.55 9.74
C ALA A 72 18.92 -41.23 10.54
N GLU A 73 20.03 -40.49 10.57
CA GLU A 73 20.12 -39.18 11.25
C GLU A 73 19.43 -38.06 10.45
N THR A 74 19.46 -38.14 9.12
CA THR A 74 18.94 -37.08 8.23
C THR A 74 17.44 -37.25 7.89
N MET A 75 16.93 -38.49 7.86
CA MET A 75 15.53 -38.81 7.50
C MET A 75 14.44 -38.18 8.40
N PRO A 76 14.60 -38.02 9.73
CA PRO A 76 13.59 -37.43 10.60
C PRO A 76 13.25 -35.97 10.27
N GLY A 77 14.21 -35.21 9.73
CA GLY A 77 14.01 -33.81 9.31
C GLY A 77 13.31 -33.64 7.96
N MET A 78 13.08 -34.73 7.22
CA MET A 78 12.49 -34.72 5.87
C MET A 78 10.98 -34.99 5.90
N SER A 79 10.27 -34.48 4.88
CA SER A 79 8.86 -34.80 4.65
C SER A 79 8.66 -36.29 4.32
N ASP A 80 7.52 -36.86 4.68
CA ASP A 80 7.24 -38.31 4.53
C ASP A 80 7.41 -38.81 3.08
N ALA A 81 7.00 -38.01 2.11
CA ALA A 81 7.15 -38.34 0.69
C ALA A 81 8.60 -38.28 0.18
N ALA A 82 9.44 -37.41 0.76
CA ALA A 82 10.86 -37.34 0.43
C ALA A 82 11.64 -38.49 1.09
N ARG A 83 11.33 -38.79 2.36
CA ARG A 83 11.90 -39.89 3.13
C ARG A 83 11.70 -41.25 2.47
N LYS A 84 10.49 -41.52 1.96
CA LYS A 84 10.19 -42.77 1.25
C LYS A 84 10.97 -42.92 -0.06
N ARG A 85 11.19 -41.82 -0.79
CA ARG A 85 11.98 -41.84 -2.03
C ARG A 85 13.46 -42.06 -1.75
N THR A 86 14.05 -41.30 -0.82
CA THR A 86 15.48 -41.45 -0.48
C THR A 86 15.78 -42.84 0.06
N LEU A 87 14.90 -43.41 0.89
CA LEU A 87 15.03 -44.78 1.35
C LEU A 87 14.96 -45.80 0.20
N ALA A 88 14.03 -45.64 -0.74
CA ALA A 88 13.91 -46.52 -1.90
C ALA A 88 15.16 -46.45 -2.80
N ASP A 89 15.66 -45.25 -3.08
CA ASP A 89 16.86 -45.05 -3.89
C ASP A 89 18.11 -45.63 -3.22
N TRP A 90 18.24 -45.44 -1.90
CA TRP A 90 19.32 -46.04 -1.12
C TRP A 90 19.27 -47.57 -1.16
N VAL A 91 18.09 -48.19 -0.96
CA VAL A 91 17.94 -49.65 -1.05
C VAL A 91 18.34 -50.18 -2.42
N VAL A 92 17.96 -49.49 -3.51
CA VAL A 92 18.35 -49.91 -4.88
C VAL A 92 19.86 -49.79 -5.08
N LYS A 93 20.49 -48.72 -4.61
CA LYS A 93 21.95 -48.52 -4.67
C LYS A 93 22.69 -49.59 -3.88
N THR A 94 22.28 -49.84 -2.63
CA THR A 94 22.87 -50.84 -1.75
C THR A 94 22.71 -52.25 -2.32
N LYS A 95 21.53 -52.59 -2.84
CA LYS A 95 21.28 -53.88 -3.52
C LYS A 95 22.24 -54.08 -4.69
N LYS A 96 22.50 -53.07 -5.52
CA LYS A 96 23.46 -53.17 -6.63
C LYS A 96 24.88 -53.49 -6.15
N GLN A 97 25.33 -52.87 -5.05
CA GLN A 97 26.66 -53.16 -4.48
C GLN A 97 26.74 -54.57 -3.90
N VAL A 98 25.70 -55.01 -3.19
CA VAL A 98 25.61 -56.38 -2.65
C VAL A 98 25.57 -57.42 -3.78
N VAL A 99 24.90 -57.14 -4.90
CA VAL A 99 24.89 -58.03 -6.08
C VAL A 99 26.28 -58.15 -6.72
N LYS A 100 27.05 -57.05 -6.80
CA LYS A 100 28.43 -57.10 -7.27
C LYS A 100 29.32 -57.92 -6.34
N LEU A 101 29.17 -57.72 -5.04
CA LEU A 101 29.90 -58.51 -4.04
C LEU A 101 29.51 -60.00 -4.10
N TYR A 102 28.23 -60.31 -4.31
CA TYR A 102 27.76 -61.67 -4.52
C TYR A 102 28.40 -62.31 -5.76
N ALA A 103 28.52 -61.57 -6.86
CA ALA A 103 29.24 -62.05 -8.04
C ALA A 103 30.72 -62.33 -7.71
N ALA A 104 31.41 -61.43 -7.01
CA ALA A 104 32.80 -61.63 -6.59
C ALA A 104 32.97 -62.86 -5.68
N VAL A 105 32.07 -63.07 -4.72
CA VAL A 105 32.07 -64.26 -3.84
C VAL A 105 31.83 -65.55 -4.64
N LYS A 106 30.99 -65.51 -5.68
CA LYS A 106 30.75 -66.67 -6.56
C LYS A 106 32.01 -67.04 -7.34
N TRP A 107 32.77 -66.06 -7.79
CA TRP A 107 34.00 -66.24 -8.57
C TRP A 107 35.21 -66.59 -7.69
N ALA A 108 35.20 -66.14 -6.44
CA ALA A 108 36.26 -66.47 -5.47
C ALA A 108 36.33 -67.97 -5.13
N ARG A 109 35.32 -68.78 -5.49
CA ARG A 109 35.36 -70.25 -5.36
C ARG A 109 36.47 -70.89 -6.19
N ASP A 110 36.80 -70.27 -7.33
CA ASP A 110 37.83 -70.74 -8.24
C ASP A 110 39.14 -69.94 -8.07
N ALA A 111 39.27 -69.15 -6.99
CA ALA A 111 40.44 -68.30 -6.80
C ALA A 111 41.74 -69.10 -6.67
N ASP A 112 41.72 -70.26 -6.01
CA ASP A 112 42.92 -71.08 -5.80
C ASP A 112 43.46 -71.67 -7.11
N THR A 113 42.59 -71.99 -8.07
CA THR A 113 43.02 -72.50 -9.38
C THR A 113 43.59 -71.38 -10.24
N VAL A 114 43.01 -70.18 -10.17
CA VAL A 114 43.53 -68.97 -10.81
C VAL A 114 44.86 -68.53 -10.18
N GLN A 115 45.03 -68.67 -8.87
CA GLN A 115 46.29 -68.39 -8.20
C GLN A 115 47.40 -69.31 -8.71
N LYS A 116 47.12 -70.60 -8.88
CA LYS A 116 48.07 -71.56 -9.44
C LYS A 116 48.47 -71.20 -10.87
N SER A 117 47.52 -70.81 -11.73
CA SER A 117 47.84 -70.42 -13.11
C SER A 117 48.65 -69.11 -13.17
N MET A 118 48.39 -68.17 -12.26
CA MET A 118 49.16 -66.94 -12.12
C MET A 118 50.60 -67.21 -11.69
N ASN A 119 50.80 -68.09 -10.70
CA ASN A 119 52.13 -68.50 -10.23
C ASN A 119 52.93 -69.22 -11.34
N ILE A 120 52.29 -70.11 -12.10
CA ILE A 120 52.90 -70.79 -13.25
C ILE A 120 53.32 -69.79 -14.33
N THR A 121 52.45 -68.82 -14.64
CA THR A 121 52.75 -67.80 -15.66
C THR A 121 53.95 -66.94 -15.25
N ALA A 122 54.02 -66.54 -13.97
CA ALA A 122 55.14 -65.77 -13.45
C ALA A 122 56.46 -66.55 -13.50
N PHE A 123 56.43 -67.85 -13.21
CA PHE A 123 57.58 -68.73 -13.37
C PHE A 123 58.06 -68.79 -14.83
N LEU A 124 57.15 -69.00 -15.78
CA LEU A 124 57.48 -69.04 -17.21
C LEU A 124 58.06 -67.72 -17.72
N MET A 125 57.51 -66.58 -17.27
CA MET A 125 58.06 -65.27 -17.58
C MET A 125 59.47 -65.08 -17.02
N THR A 126 59.72 -65.57 -15.80
CA THR A 126 61.05 -65.53 -15.18
C THR A 126 62.07 -66.35 -15.97
N GLN A 127 61.69 -67.54 -16.46
CA GLN A 127 62.56 -68.34 -17.32
C GLN A 127 62.86 -67.64 -18.65
N ASN A 128 61.86 -67.00 -19.27
CA ASN A 128 62.08 -66.26 -20.50
C ASN A 128 63.08 -65.10 -20.30
N GLN A 129 62.97 -64.40 -19.17
CA GLN A 129 63.92 -63.36 -18.79
C GLN A 129 65.35 -63.91 -18.63
N GLN A 130 65.49 -65.07 -17.99
CA GLN A 130 66.80 -65.71 -17.83
C GLN A 130 67.44 -66.08 -19.18
N PHE A 131 66.66 -66.50 -20.18
CA PHE A 131 67.19 -66.73 -21.53
C PHE A 131 67.71 -65.45 -22.17
N GLU A 132 66.97 -64.35 -22.08
CA GLU A 132 67.44 -63.07 -22.60
C GLU A 132 68.73 -62.61 -21.90
N ASP A 133 68.80 -62.79 -20.59
CA ASP A 133 69.96 -62.36 -19.81
C ASP A 133 71.19 -63.20 -20.12
N ALA A 134 71.03 -64.50 -20.39
CA ALA A 134 72.10 -65.35 -20.90
C ALA A 134 72.60 -64.88 -22.28
N VAL A 135 71.69 -64.52 -23.19
CA VAL A 135 72.05 -63.97 -24.50
C VAL A 135 72.79 -62.63 -24.37
N LYS A 136 72.31 -61.74 -23.49
CA LYS A 136 72.98 -60.47 -23.19
C LYS A 136 74.37 -60.70 -22.61
N ALA A 137 74.53 -61.65 -21.69
CA ALA A 137 75.83 -61.99 -21.11
C ALA A 137 76.81 -62.53 -22.17
N LEU A 138 76.35 -63.37 -23.10
CA LEU A 138 77.18 -63.83 -24.24
C LEU A 138 77.57 -62.68 -25.17
N HIS A 139 76.65 -61.76 -25.45
CA HIS A 139 76.94 -60.57 -26.25
C HIS A 139 77.98 -59.69 -25.57
N TYR A 140 77.83 -59.46 -24.27
CA TYR A 140 78.78 -58.72 -23.46
C TYR A 140 80.16 -59.39 -23.46
N ALA A 141 80.23 -60.72 -23.33
CA ALA A 141 81.49 -61.46 -23.41
C ALA A 141 82.17 -61.29 -24.79
N LYS A 142 81.40 -61.34 -25.88
CA LYS A 142 81.88 -61.06 -27.24
C LYS A 142 82.42 -59.63 -27.37
N GLU A 143 81.70 -58.64 -26.85
CA GLU A 143 82.12 -57.24 -26.88
C GLU A 143 83.36 -56.99 -26.04
N SER A 144 83.47 -57.63 -24.88
CA SER A 144 84.63 -57.57 -23.97
C SER A 144 85.88 -58.26 -24.55
N LEU A 145 85.71 -59.25 -25.44
CA LEU A 145 86.82 -59.86 -26.16
C LEU A 145 87.44 -58.91 -27.21
N ASN A 146 86.67 -57.98 -27.77
CA ASN A 146 87.18 -57.04 -28.77
C ASN A 146 88.32 -56.12 -28.27
N PRO A 147 88.24 -55.50 -27.06
CA PRO A 147 89.36 -54.73 -26.51
C PRO A 147 90.53 -55.60 -26.04
N ALA A 148 90.31 -56.88 -25.72
CA ALA A 148 91.42 -57.80 -25.40
C ALA A 148 92.28 -58.16 -26.62
N LYS A 149 91.76 -57.98 -27.85
CA LYS A 149 92.51 -58.18 -29.10
C LYS A 149 93.33 -56.93 -29.44
N LEU A 150 94.62 -57.11 -29.64
CA LEU A 150 95.47 -56.05 -30.21
C LEU A 150 95.13 -55.87 -31.70
N ARG A 151 94.74 -54.64 -32.08
CA ARG A 151 94.52 -54.26 -33.49
C ARG A 151 95.84 -53.90 -34.17
N ASN A 152 95.87 -53.98 -35.50
CA ASN A 152 97.01 -53.50 -36.30
C ASN A 152 97.27 -52.01 -36.05
N HIS A 153 98.54 -51.62 -36.00
CA HIS A 153 98.94 -50.22 -35.81
C HIS A 153 98.75 -49.40 -37.09
N ASP A 154 98.12 -48.22 -36.97
CA ASP A 154 97.88 -47.31 -38.09
C ASP A 154 99.02 -46.28 -38.21
N LEU A 155 100.05 -46.65 -38.98
CA LEU A 155 101.26 -45.85 -39.15
C LEU A 155 101.01 -44.55 -39.94
N LEU A 156 100.06 -44.55 -40.88
CA LEU A 156 99.81 -43.41 -41.76
C LEU A 156 99.20 -42.23 -41.00
N THR A 157 98.26 -42.52 -40.12
CA THR A 157 97.62 -41.47 -39.32
C THR A 157 98.48 -41.05 -38.14
N SER A 158 99.28 -41.98 -37.60
CA SER A 158 100.32 -41.66 -36.62
C SER A 158 101.33 -40.65 -37.19
N LEU A 159 101.69 -40.76 -38.48
CA LEU A 159 102.55 -39.80 -39.16
C LEU A 159 101.87 -38.42 -39.31
N ASP A 160 100.59 -38.37 -39.69
CA ASP A 160 99.85 -37.11 -39.84
C ASP A 160 99.77 -36.35 -38.49
N VAL A 161 99.50 -37.06 -37.38
CA VAL A 161 99.48 -36.47 -36.04
C VAL A 161 100.87 -36.04 -35.59
N LEU A 162 101.92 -36.84 -35.85
CA LEU A 162 103.29 -36.51 -35.49
C LEU A 162 103.78 -35.25 -36.23
N THR A 163 103.41 -35.09 -37.49
CA THR A 163 103.91 -34.00 -38.36
C THR A 163 103.07 -32.73 -38.25
N THR A 164 101.74 -32.84 -38.18
CA THR A 164 100.84 -31.68 -38.24
C THR A 164 100.10 -31.41 -36.92
N GLY A 165 100.28 -32.26 -35.92
CA GLY A 165 99.57 -32.18 -34.64
C GLY A 165 98.07 -32.47 -34.72
N SER A 166 97.54 -32.83 -35.91
CA SER A 166 96.12 -33.05 -36.15
C SER A 166 95.86 -34.20 -37.13
N TYR A 167 94.69 -34.84 -37.00
CA TYR A 167 94.29 -35.95 -37.86
C TYR A 167 93.60 -35.44 -39.13
N LEU A 168 94.28 -35.48 -40.28
CA LEU A 168 93.76 -34.91 -41.54
C LEU A 168 92.82 -35.85 -42.31
N ARG A 169 92.94 -37.17 -42.14
CA ARG A 169 92.24 -38.18 -42.96
C ARG A 169 90.94 -38.71 -42.35
N LEU A 170 90.29 -37.95 -41.46
CA LEU A 170 89.06 -38.42 -40.79
C LEU A 170 87.91 -38.54 -41.82
N PRO A 171 87.26 -39.71 -41.94
CA PRO A 171 86.09 -39.85 -42.79
C PRO A 171 85.01 -38.82 -42.43
N THR A 172 84.42 -38.20 -43.45
CA THR A 172 83.43 -37.12 -43.29
C THR A 172 82.16 -37.59 -42.57
N CYS A 173 81.81 -38.87 -42.67
CA CYS A 173 80.71 -39.48 -41.93
C CYS A 173 80.95 -39.43 -40.41
N ILE A 174 82.16 -39.75 -39.95
CA ILE A 174 82.52 -39.68 -38.52
C ILE A 174 82.60 -38.22 -38.08
N LYS A 175 83.18 -37.34 -38.91
CA LYS A 175 83.26 -35.91 -38.62
C LYS A 175 81.89 -35.27 -38.41
N LYS A 176 80.89 -35.61 -39.23
CA LYS A 176 79.52 -35.08 -39.11
C LYS A 176 78.74 -35.64 -37.91
N VAL A 177 79.04 -36.87 -37.50
CA VAL A 177 78.32 -37.56 -36.41
C VAL A 177 78.95 -37.24 -35.04
N VAL A 178 80.28 -37.15 -34.96
CA VAL A 178 81.02 -37.07 -33.68
C VAL A 178 81.42 -35.64 -33.34
N ILE A 179 81.71 -34.78 -34.33
CA ILE A 179 82.12 -33.40 -34.09
C ILE A 179 80.89 -32.49 -34.29
N PRO A 180 80.40 -31.80 -33.24
CA PRO A 180 79.33 -30.84 -33.41
C PRO A 180 79.77 -29.73 -34.37
N PRO A 181 78.88 -29.25 -35.26
CA PRO A 181 79.20 -28.12 -36.11
C PRO A 181 79.58 -26.91 -35.24
N PRO A 182 80.54 -26.07 -35.67
CA PRO A 182 80.93 -24.89 -34.91
C PRO A 182 79.69 -24.00 -34.69
N LEU A 183 79.56 -23.46 -33.47
CA LEU A 183 78.50 -22.52 -33.15
C LEU A 183 78.65 -21.30 -34.07
N LEU A 184 77.55 -20.90 -34.70
CA LEU A 184 77.51 -19.67 -35.49
C LEU A 184 77.75 -18.48 -34.57
N THR A 185 78.56 -17.54 -35.03
CA THR A 185 78.74 -16.26 -34.32
C THR A 185 77.48 -15.39 -34.45
N ASP A 186 77.22 -14.53 -33.47
CA ASP A 186 76.04 -13.64 -33.50
C ASP A 186 76.02 -12.74 -34.77
N GLU A 187 77.19 -12.37 -35.28
CA GLU A 187 77.33 -11.63 -36.55
C GLU A 187 76.90 -12.46 -37.76
N GLU A 188 77.27 -13.74 -37.81
CA GLU A 188 76.82 -14.68 -38.84
C GLU A 188 75.32 -14.96 -38.74
N VAL A 189 74.77 -15.07 -37.53
CA VAL A 189 73.32 -15.22 -37.32
C VAL A 189 72.58 -13.98 -37.83
N LYS A 190 73.04 -12.78 -37.47
CA LYS A 190 72.40 -11.54 -37.95
C LYS A 190 72.49 -11.41 -39.48
N ARG A 191 73.63 -11.79 -40.08
CA ARG A 191 73.81 -11.79 -41.53
C ARG A 191 72.87 -12.81 -42.21
N THR A 192 72.75 -14.02 -41.67
CA THR A 192 71.86 -15.04 -42.24
C THR A 192 70.38 -14.64 -42.12
N LEU A 193 69.96 -14.05 -40.99
CA LEU A 193 68.61 -13.51 -40.85
C LEU A 193 68.33 -12.40 -41.87
N SER A 194 69.24 -11.42 -42.04
CA SER A 194 69.08 -10.36 -43.06
C SER A 194 68.99 -10.92 -44.47
N ASN A 195 69.82 -11.91 -44.81
CA ASN A 195 69.76 -12.58 -46.11
C ASN A 195 68.42 -13.29 -46.30
N MET A 196 67.90 -13.92 -45.25
CA MET A 196 66.61 -14.61 -45.27
C MET A 196 65.44 -13.62 -45.44
N GLU A 197 65.51 -12.44 -44.82
CA GLU A 197 64.53 -11.36 -45.02
C GLU A 197 64.51 -10.87 -46.48
N ASP A 198 65.68 -10.76 -47.12
CA ASP A 198 65.78 -10.37 -48.53
C ASP A 198 65.17 -11.42 -49.45
N VAL A 199 65.42 -12.71 -49.17
CA VAL A 199 64.82 -13.84 -49.89
C VAL A 199 63.30 -13.86 -49.71
N ILE A 200 62.81 -13.71 -48.48
CA ILE A 200 61.37 -13.60 -48.16
C ILE A 200 60.75 -12.45 -48.95
N ARG A 201 61.38 -11.27 -48.94
CA ARG A 201 60.90 -10.08 -49.65
C ARG A 201 60.85 -10.28 -51.15
N TYR A 202 61.86 -10.94 -51.71
CA TYR A 202 61.90 -11.28 -53.14
C TYR A 202 60.78 -12.26 -53.51
N ARG A 203 60.62 -13.34 -52.74
CA ARG A 203 59.62 -14.40 -52.99
C ARG A 203 58.19 -13.88 -52.89
N LEU A 204 57.87 -13.07 -51.87
CA LEU A 204 56.54 -12.46 -51.71
C LEU A 204 56.18 -11.49 -52.85
N ARG A 205 57.17 -10.80 -53.42
CA ARG A 205 56.95 -9.87 -54.54
C ARG A 205 56.77 -10.61 -55.87
N MET A 206 57.59 -11.62 -56.13
CA MET A 206 57.69 -12.23 -57.47
C MET A 206 56.83 -13.47 -57.67
N THR A 207 56.75 -14.39 -56.69
CA THR A 207 56.19 -15.73 -56.93
C THR A 207 54.88 -16.00 -56.17
N GLU A 208 54.82 -15.67 -54.88
CA GLU A 208 53.74 -16.14 -53.99
C GLU A 208 52.47 -15.30 -54.07
N ILE A 209 51.30 -15.94 -53.97
CA ILE A 209 50.02 -15.22 -53.91
C ILE A 209 49.62 -14.96 -52.47
N ILE A 210 49.71 -13.70 -52.07
CA ILE A 210 49.24 -13.20 -50.78
C ILE A 210 47.73 -12.92 -50.89
N PRO A 211 46.88 -13.50 -50.02
CA PRO A 211 45.48 -13.09 -49.86
C PRO A 211 45.38 -11.59 -49.58
N VAL A 212 44.38 -10.90 -50.13
CA VAL A 212 44.25 -9.43 -49.96
C VAL A 212 44.02 -9.06 -48.49
N GLU A 213 43.40 -9.97 -47.75
CA GLU A 213 43.15 -9.89 -46.31
C GLU A 213 44.48 -9.90 -45.51
N MET A 214 45.52 -10.55 -46.04
CA MET A 214 46.90 -10.60 -45.51
C MET A 214 47.82 -9.52 -46.12
N SER A 215 47.27 -8.53 -46.84
CA SER A 215 48.09 -7.49 -47.47
C SER A 215 48.92 -6.66 -46.48
N ARG A 216 48.47 -6.55 -45.23
CA ARG A 216 49.23 -5.94 -44.13
C ARG A 216 50.26 -6.96 -43.60
N HIS A 217 51.50 -6.82 -44.06
CA HIS A 217 52.61 -7.65 -43.61
C HIS A 217 53.85 -6.81 -43.36
N HIS A 218 54.67 -7.25 -42.41
CA HIS A 218 56.02 -6.73 -42.20
C HIS A 218 57.02 -7.88 -42.12
N ILE A 219 58.27 -7.62 -42.50
CA ILE A 219 59.35 -8.61 -42.47
C ILE A 219 60.34 -8.15 -41.40
N GLY A 220 60.74 -9.05 -40.51
CA GLY A 220 61.69 -8.80 -39.43
C GLY A 220 62.06 -10.10 -38.71
N ASP A 221 63.20 -10.11 -38.02
CA ASP A 221 63.74 -11.28 -37.30
C ASP A 221 63.88 -12.54 -38.19
N GLY A 222 64.14 -12.34 -39.49
CA GLY A 222 64.20 -13.44 -40.47
C GLY A 222 62.84 -14.08 -40.81
N ARG A 223 61.72 -13.44 -40.46
CA ARG A 223 60.35 -13.97 -40.64
C ARG A 223 59.44 -12.92 -41.26
N VAL A 224 58.31 -13.37 -41.82
CA VAL A 224 57.22 -12.49 -42.25
C VAL A 224 56.06 -12.59 -41.27
N TYR A 225 55.56 -11.43 -40.85
CA TYR A 225 54.39 -11.27 -40.00
C TYR A 225 53.23 -10.80 -40.85
N PHE A 226 52.11 -11.50 -40.78
CA PHE A 226 50.86 -11.16 -41.44
C PHE A 226 49.82 -10.76 -40.39
N ILE A 227 49.24 -9.57 -40.54
CA ILE A 227 48.26 -9.02 -39.61
C ILE A 227 46.90 -8.96 -40.29
N VAL A 228 46.00 -9.86 -39.90
CA VAL A 228 44.61 -9.87 -40.37
C VAL A 228 43.73 -9.32 -39.24
N PRO A 229 43.19 -8.08 -39.38
CA PRO A 229 42.45 -7.44 -38.31
C PRO A 229 41.24 -8.28 -37.90
N LYS A 230 40.95 -8.33 -36.60
CA LYS A 230 39.81 -9.06 -36.00
C LYS A 230 39.85 -10.59 -36.11
N LEU A 231 40.89 -11.16 -36.70
CA LEU A 231 41.06 -12.61 -36.86
C LEU A 231 42.34 -13.10 -36.18
N PHE A 232 43.51 -12.83 -36.79
CA PHE A 232 44.79 -13.32 -36.29
C PHE A 232 45.99 -12.54 -36.83
N GLU A 233 47.09 -12.65 -36.10
CA GLU A 233 48.45 -12.32 -36.48
C GLU A 233 49.26 -13.62 -36.58
N THR A 234 49.97 -13.84 -37.68
CA THR A 234 50.77 -15.06 -37.87
C THR A 234 52.17 -14.75 -38.39
N SER A 235 53.15 -15.56 -37.99
CA SER A 235 54.52 -15.48 -38.49
C SER A 235 54.93 -16.76 -39.22
N LEU A 236 55.45 -16.58 -40.44
CA LEU A 236 55.95 -17.63 -41.31
C LEU A 236 57.43 -17.39 -41.62
N CYS A 237 58.16 -18.48 -41.84
CA CYS A 237 59.57 -18.45 -42.20
C CYS A 237 59.83 -19.40 -43.37
N LEU A 238 60.90 -19.17 -44.12
CA LEU A 238 61.33 -20.07 -45.20
C LEU A 238 62.31 -21.12 -44.69
N ARG A 239 62.19 -22.36 -45.19
CA ARG A 239 63.15 -23.43 -44.88
C ARG A 239 64.52 -23.21 -45.54
N GLY A 240 64.52 -22.56 -46.69
CA GLY A 240 65.73 -22.22 -47.44
C GLY A 240 65.43 -21.24 -48.57
N ALA A 241 66.44 -20.98 -49.40
CA ALA A 241 66.38 -19.99 -50.48
C ALA A 241 65.99 -20.58 -51.84
N GLU A 242 65.87 -21.91 -51.95
CA GLU A 242 65.51 -22.56 -53.20
C GLU A 242 64.02 -22.39 -53.52
N LYS A 243 63.67 -22.58 -54.79
CA LYS A 243 62.29 -22.43 -55.25
C LYS A 243 61.36 -23.49 -54.67
N ASP A 244 61.89 -24.69 -54.44
CA ASP A 244 61.15 -25.85 -53.93
C ASP A 244 61.12 -25.89 -52.38
N ASP A 245 61.83 -24.97 -51.72
CA ASP A 245 61.79 -24.85 -50.27
C ASP A 245 60.43 -24.30 -49.82
N GLY A 246 59.82 -24.97 -48.84
CA GLY A 246 58.53 -24.57 -48.29
C GLY A 246 58.61 -23.44 -47.27
N TRP A 247 57.45 -22.83 -47.05
CA TRP A 247 57.19 -22.07 -45.83
C TRP A 247 57.00 -23.02 -44.66
N PHE A 248 57.40 -22.59 -43.46
CA PHE A 248 57.04 -23.23 -42.22
C PHE A 248 56.45 -22.21 -41.24
N PHE A 249 55.53 -22.68 -40.42
CA PHE A 249 54.74 -21.89 -39.50
C PHE A 249 55.42 -21.80 -38.14
N VAL A 250 55.52 -20.59 -37.58
CA VAL A 250 56.27 -20.36 -36.33
C VAL A 250 55.36 -20.00 -35.17
N HIS A 251 54.42 -19.08 -35.42
CA HIS A 251 53.56 -18.55 -34.38
C HIS A 251 52.26 -17.99 -34.95
N VAL A 252 51.20 -18.04 -34.13
CA VAL A 252 49.95 -17.32 -34.33
C VAL A 252 49.53 -16.68 -33.01
N GLU A 253 48.99 -15.49 -33.11
CA GLU A 253 48.27 -14.80 -32.06
C GLU A 253 46.89 -14.42 -32.59
N PHE A 254 45.83 -14.79 -31.88
CA PHE A 254 44.49 -14.43 -32.26
C PHE A 254 44.15 -13.00 -31.81
N SER A 255 43.67 -12.19 -32.76
CA SER A 255 43.36 -10.76 -32.56
C SER A 255 41.89 -10.56 -32.20
N PHE A 256 41.39 -11.33 -31.24
CA PHE A 256 40.06 -11.16 -30.64
C PHE A 256 40.17 -10.99 -29.13
N SER A 257 39.24 -10.25 -28.53
CA SER A 257 39.15 -10.08 -27.08
C SER A 257 37.86 -10.68 -26.54
N VAL A 258 38.01 -11.51 -25.51
CA VAL A 258 36.90 -12.04 -24.74
C VAL A 258 36.36 -10.91 -23.86
N GLY A 259 35.12 -10.50 -24.08
CA GLY A 259 34.41 -9.56 -23.22
C GLY A 259 33.83 -10.27 -21.98
N GLY A 260 33.70 -9.53 -20.87
CA GLY A 260 33.11 -10.04 -19.63
C GLY A 260 34.14 -10.29 -18.51
N ASP A 261 33.95 -11.39 -17.77
CA ASP A 261 34.79 -11.75 -16.60
C ASP A 261 36.26 -12.03 -17.00
N SER A 262 37.20 -11.57 -16.17
CA SER A 262 38.66 -11.77 -16.37
C SER A 262 39.09 -13.23 -16.49
N THR A 263 38.27 -14.18 -16.02
CA THR A 263 38.52 -15.62 -16.12
C THR A 263 38.52 -16.16 -17.56
N GLY A 264 37.81 -15.51 -18.49
CA GLY A 264 37.71 -16.00 -19.88
C GLY A 264 39.04 -15.94 -20.65
N LEU A 265 39.95 -15.04 -20.26
CA LEU A 265 41.29 -14.91 -20.84
C LEU A 265 42.23 -16.07 -20.43
N GLN A 266 41.95 -16.75 -19.33
CA GLN A 266 42.74 -17.88 -18.86
C GLN A 266 42.42 -19.15 -19.66
N GLU A 267 41.15 -19.37 -19.99
CA GLU A 267 40.71 -20.54 -20.76
C GLU A 267 40.96 -20.36 -22.26
N PHE A 268 40.84 -19.13 -22.78
CA PHE A 268 41.08 -18.81 -24.19
C PHE A 268 42.19 -17.75 -24.34
N PRO A 269 43.47 -18.14 -24.20
CA PRO A 269 44.58 -17.21 -24.38
C PRO A 269 44.71 -16.78 -25.84
N ARG A 270 44.96 -15.48 -26.07
CA ARG A 270 45.19 -14.91 -27.42
C ARG A 270 46.34 -15.62 -28.16
N ALA A 271 47.42 -15.92 -27.44
CA ALA A 271 48.53 -16.70 -27.95
C ALA A 271 48.41 -18.16 -27.42
N PRO A 272 48.12 -19.15 -28.27
CA PRO A 272 48.08 -20.55 -27.84
C PRO A 272 49.45 -20.99 -27.33
N LYS A 273 49.46 -21.75 -26.23
CA LYS A 273 50.66 -22.28 -25.57
C LYS A 273 50.57 -23.80 -25.44
N GLY A 274 51.72 -24.45 -25.21
CA GLY A 274 51.80 -25.88 -24.96
C GLY A 274 51.35 -26.74 -26.15
N ILE A 275 50.49 -27.72 -25.88
CA ILE A 275 50.05 -28.74 -26.84
C ILE A 275 49.21 -28.14 -27.97
N ILE A 276 48.33 -27.17 -27.67
CA ILE A 276 47.48 -26.51 -28.67
C ILE A 276 48.34 -25.80 -29.72
N LYS A 277 49.40 -25.10 -29.29
CA LYS A 277 50.34 -24.46 -30.22
C LYS A 277 50.97 -25.49 -31.16
N ARG A 278 51.43 -26.62 -30.62
CA ARG A 278 52.05 -27.70 -31.42
C ARG A 278 51.08 -28.24 -32.47
N HIS A 279 49.85 -28.56 -32.08
CA HIS A 279 48.84 -29.04 -33.05
C HIS A 279 48.52 -28.03 -34.15
N ILE A 280 48.41 -26.73 -33.80
CA ILE A 280 48.21 -25.68 -34.82
C ILE A 280 49.43 -25.59 -35.73
N MET A 281 50.66 -25.69 -35.19
CA MET A 281 51.89 -25.69 -35.98
C MET A 281 51.95 -26.90 -36.92
N ASP A 282 51.70 -28.11 -36.42
CA ASP A 282 51.77 -29.35 -37.20
C ASP A 282 50.74 -29.35 -38.33
N GLU A 283 49.51 -28.92 -38.06
CA GLU A 283 48.47 -28.78 -39.09
C GLU A 283 48.81 -27.67 -40.09
N ALA A 284 49.26 -26.49 -39.63
CA ALA A 284 49.64 -25.40 -40.53
C ALA A 284 50.81 -25.81 -41.43
N ASP A 285 51.84 -26.47 -40.88
CA ASP A 285 52.97 -27.01 -41.64
C ASP A 285 52.54 -28.10 -42.60
N ALA A 286 51.60 -28.98 -42.22
CA ALA A 286 51.02 -29.96 -43.12
C ALA A 286 50.27 -29.29 -44.30
N ARG A 287 49.54 -28.20 -44.05
CA ARG A 287 48.92 -27.40 -45.12
C ARG A 287 49.95 -26.71 -46.00
N LEU A 288 50.99 -26.13 -45.43
CA LEU A 288 52.07 -25.48 -46.21
C LEU A 288 52.85 -26.49 -47.06
N ALA A 289 53.07 -27.69 -46.55
CA ALA A 289 53.86 -28.73 -47.22
C ALA A 289 53.02 -29.71 -48.07
N TYR A 290 51.73 -29.47 -48.25
CA TYR A 290 50.79 -30.41 -48.87
C TYR A 290 51.23 -30.89 -50.27
N TYR A 291 51.80 -29.99 -51.09
CA TYR A 291 52.29 -30.28 -52.44
C TYR A 291 53.83 -30.36 -52.54
N LEU A 292 54.55 -30.21 -51.42
CA LEU A 292 56.02 -30.27 -51.42
C LEU A 292 56.51 -31.72 -51.28
N PRO A 293 57.64 -32.10 -51.91
CA PRO A 293 58.24 -33.40 -51.69
C PRO A 293 58.66 -33.57 -50.21
N PRO A 294 58.62 -34.80 -49.66
CA PRO A 294 59.16 -35.05 -48.32
C PRO A 294 60.67 -34.71 -48.29
N PRO A 295 61.20 -34.22 -47.16
CA PRO A 295 62.63 -33.97 -47.03
C PRO A 295 63.41 -35.28 -47.29
N SER A 296 64.44 -35.22 -48.13
CA SER A 296 65.32 -36.33 -48.46
C SER A 296 66.21 -36.70 -47.26
N ILE A 297 65.65 -37.41 -46.29
CA ILE A 297 66.43 -37.98 -45.19
C ILE A 297 67.03 -39.30 -45.71
N HIS A 298 68.36 -39.35 -45.79
CA HIS A 298 69.11 -40.59 -46.03
C HIS A 298 69.00 -41.50 -44.80
N THR A 299 67.86 -42.15 -44.62
CA THR A 299 67.72 -43.31 -43.72
C THR A 299 67.16 -44.45 -44.55
N GLN A 300 67.97 -45.50 -44.67
CA GLN A 300 67.60 -46.76 -45.29
C GLN A 300 66.59 -47.48 -44.39
N THR A 301 65.33 -47.05 -44.44
CA THR A 301 64.20 -47.84 -43.93
C THR A 301 63.03 -47.62 -44.88
N GLU A 302 62.77 -48.61 -45.73
CA GLU A 302 61.59 -48.67 -46.60
C GLU A 302 60.34 -48.89 -45.74
N GLU A 303 59.83 -47.85 -45.09
CA GLU A 303 58.46 -47.84 -44.59
C GLU A 303 57.63 -46.87 -45.45
N GLN A 304 56.60 -47.42 -46.08
CA GLN A 304 55.74 -46.77 -47.07
C GLN A 304 54.92 -45.65 -46.41
N THR A 305 55.48 -44.44 -46.31
CA THR A 305 54.69 -43.23 -46.10
C THR A 305 53.82 -42.98 -47.33
N PRO A 306 52.53 -42.60 -47.19
CA PRO A 306 51.66 -42.32 -48.34
C PRO A 306 52.26 -41.20 -49.19
N SER A 307 52.33 -41.42 -50.51
CA SER A 307 52.81 -40.41 -51.46
C SER A 307 51.92 -39.16 -51.41
N ARG A 308 52.53 -37.98 -51.20
CA ARG A 308 51.80 -36.70 -51.22
C ARG A 308 51.14 -36.45 -52.58
N PRO A 309 49.97 -35.78 -52.63
CA PRO A 309 49.28 -35.49 -53.88
C PRO A 309 50.08 -34.56 -54.79
N GLN A 310 50.03 -34.80 -56.11
CA GLN A 310 50.66 -33.95 -57.12
C GLN A 310 49.69 -32.86 -57.61
N LEU A 311 50.22 -31.70 -58.01
CA LEU A 311 49.42 -30.59 -58.55
C LEU A 311 48.80 -30.95 -59.92
N PRO A 312 47.52 -30.59 -60.17
CA PRO A 312 46.91 -30.74 -61.49
C PRO A 312 47.59 -29.88 -62.56
N GLU A 313 47.61 -30.35 -63.82
CA GLU A 313 48.21 -29.63 -64.95
C GLU A 313 47.63 -28.20 -65.10
N GLY A 314 48.50 -27.19 -65.20
CA GLY A 314 48.10 -25.78 -65.33
C GLY A 314 47.75 -25.06 -64.00
N THR A 315 48.04 -25.70 -62.86
CA THR A 315 47.80 -25.14 -61.51
C THR A 315 49.11 -24.76 -60.82
N VAL A 316 49.14 -23.63 -60.12
CA VAL A 316 50.28 -23.18 -59.30
C VAL A 316 49.90 -23.29 -57.82
N ASP A 317 50.81 -23.82 -57.00
CA ASP A 317 50.60 -23.95 -55.56
C ASP A 317 50.45 -22.57 -54.89
N THR A 318 49.44 -22.45 -54.04
CA THR A 318 49.14 -21.25 -53.25
C THR A 318 49.17 -21.55 -51.74
N PRO A 319 50.36 -21.82 -51.16
CA PRO A 319 50.47 -22.25 -49.76
C PRO A 319 49.95 -21.19 -48.77
N LEU A 320 50.14 -19.90 -49.07
CA LEU A 320 49.66 -18.80 -48.23
C LEU A 320 48.13 -18.68 -48.22
N VAL A 321 47.45 -19.02 -49.32
CA VAL A 321 45.98 -19.03 -49.39
C VAL A 321 45.41 -20.18 -48.55
N ARG A 322 46.05 -21.35 -48.61
CA ARG A 322 45.63 -22.52 -47.83
C ARG A 322 45.77 -22.29 -46.32
N VAL A 323 46.88 -21.71 -45.88
CA VAL A 323 47.07 -21.34 -44.47
C VAL A 323 46.11 -20.25 -44.05
N TYR A 324 45.82 -19.27 -44.91
CA TYR A 324 44.82 -18.26 -44.62
C TYR A 324 43.43 -18.87 -44.39
N ASN A 325 42.95 -19.74 -45.29
CA ASN A 325 41.65 -20.40 -45.13
C ASN A 325 41.58 -21.23 -43.84
N PHE A 326 42.67 -21.97 -43.53
CA PHE A 326 42.78 -22.71 -42.28
C PHE A 326 42.71 -21.81 -41.05
N LEU A 327 43.52 -20.75 -40.99
CA LEU A 327 43.57 -19.82 -39.85
C LEU A 327 42.29 -18.99 -39.73
N GLN A 328 41.65 -18.62 -40.84
CA GLN A 328 40.36 -17.94 -40.85
C GLN A 328 39.28 -18.84 -40.27
N MET A 329 39.14 -20.08 -40.76
CA MET A 329 38.20 -21.05 -40.21
C MET A 329 38.46 -21.27 -38.71
N MET A 330 39.73 -21.49 -38.34
CA MET A 330 40.13 -21.68 -36.95
C MET A 330 39.73 -20.48 -36.09
N SER A 331 40.04 -19.25 -36.51
CA SER A 331 39.70 -18.04 -35.76
C SER A 331 38.19 -17.86 -35.57
N LEU A 332 37.38 -18.07 -36.62
CA LEU A 332 35.92 -17.96 -36.52
C LEU A 332 35.32 -19.07 -35.66
N SER A 333 35.87 -20.29 -35.75
CA SER A 333 35.49 -21.40 -34.86
C SER A 333 35.86 -21.10 -33.41
N TYR A 334 37.03 -20.52 -33.11
CA TYR A 334 37.39 -20.07 -31.76
C TYR A 334 36.41 -19.01 -31.24
N GLN A 335 36.04 -18.01 -32.06
CA GLN A 335 35.05 -17.01 -31.68
C GLN A 335 33.69 -17.65 -31.36
N LEU A 336 33.25 -18.62 -32.17
CA LEU A 336 32.00 -19.35 -31.95
C LEU A 336 32.05 -20.22 -30.68
N GLU A 337 33.16 -20.89 -30.41
CA GLU A 337 33.38 -21.68 -29.20
C GLU A 337 33.43 -20.81 -27.94
N ILE A 338 34.02 -19.61 -28.01
CA ILE A 338 33.98 -18.64 -26.91
C ILE A 338 32.54 -18.23 -26.60
N LEU A 339 31.74 -17.92 -27.62
CA LEU A 339 30.31 -17.58 -27.44
C LEU A 339 29.52 -18.76 -26.86
N TRP A 340 29.78 -19.98 -27.33
CA TRP A 340 29.15 -21.19 -26.77
C TRP A 340 29.54 -21.43 -25.32
N TYR A 341 30.83 -21.30 -24.98
CA TYR A 341 31.33 -21.44 -23.62
C TYR A 341 30.68 -20.41 -22.69
N GLN A 342 30.60 -19.14 -23.12
CA GLN A 342 29.90 -18.08 -22.38
C GLN A 342 28.41 -18.43 -22.17
N ALA A 343 27.73 -18.94 -23.20
CA ALA A 343 26.33 -19.34 -23.13
C ALA A 343 26.11 -20.54 -22.17
N GLU A 344 26.95 -21.56 -22.20
CA GLU A 344 26.91 -22.69 -21.27
C GLU A 344 27.20 -22.24 -19.83
N ARG A 345 28.18 -21.36 -19.64
CA ARG A 345 28.48 -20.78 -18.32
C ARG A 345 27.30 -19.99 -17.76
N MET A 346 26.57 -19.24 -18.59
CA MET A 346 25.33 -18.59 -18.17
C MET A 346 24.29 -19.59 -17.66
N ARG A 347 24.19 -20.79 -18.26
CA ARG A 347 23.28 -21.85 -17.78
C ARG A 347 23.64 -22.26 -16.36
N PHE A 348 24.93 -22.45 -16.05
CA PHE A 348 25.38 -22.75 -14.68
C PHE A 348 25.08 -21.62 -13.69
N LEU A 349 25.07 -20.36 -14.14
CA LEU A 349 24.76 -19.18 -13.34
C LEU A 349 23.25 -18.88 -13.19
N GLY A 350 22.39 -19.91 -13.23
CA GLY A 350 20.95 -19.78 -12.96
C GLY A 350 20.06 -19.47 -14.15
N TRP A 351 20.59 -19.55 -15.38
CA TRP A 351 19.80 -19.51 -16.62
C TRP A 351 19.40 -20.91 -17.15
N LYS A 352 19.85 -22.00 -16.52
CA LYS A 352 19.63 -23.39 -16.97
C LYS A 352 18.18 -23.69 -17.36
N ASP A 353 17.22 -23.21 -16.59
CA ASP A 353 15.80 -23.49 -16.78
C ASP A 353 15.14 -22.61 -17.86
N TYR A 354 15.81 -21.53 -18.28
CA TYR A 354 15.27 -20.51 -19.18
C TYR A 354 16.05 -20.37 -20.49
N LEU A 355 17.22 -21.00 -20.60
CA LEU A 355 18.15 -20.93 -21.73
C LEU A 355 18.56 -22.34 -22.17
N ALA A 356 18.27 -22.69 -23.43
CA ALA A 356 18.77 -23.90 -24.08
C ALA A 356 19.82 -23.52 -25.10
N VAL A 357 20.98 -24.13 -25.01
CA VAL A 357 22.13 -23.90 -25.87
C VAL A 357 22.42 -25.20 -26.61
N ASN A 358 22.41 -25.16 -27.93
CA ASN A 358 22.67 -26.31 -28.79
C ASN A 358 23.72 -25.94 -29.84
N MET A 359 24.81 -26.70 -29.89
CA MET A 359 25.82 -26.61 -30.95
C MET A 359 25.53 -27.68 -32.01
N SER A 360 25.62 -27.31 -33.29
CA SER A 360 25.47 -28.26 -34.39
C SER A 360 26.59 -29.32 -34.40
N PRO A 361 26.35 -30.53 -34.93
CA PRO A 361 27.36 -31.60 -34.93
C PRO A 361 28.61 -31.24 -35.75
N ASN A 362 28.46 -30.35 -36.73
CA ASN A 362 29.57 -29.80 -37.52
C ASN A 362 30.27 -28.60 -36.86
N ARG A 363 29.83 -28.17 -35.67
CA ARG A 363 30.37 -27.03 -34.90
C ARG A 363 30.49 -25.72 -35.68
N LYS A 364 29.56 -25.48 -36.61
CA LYS A 364 29.49 -24.24 -37.42
C LYS A 364 28.31 -23.35 -37.03
N THR A 365 27.37 -23.86 -36.25
CA THR A 365 26.13 -23.17 -35.90
C THR A 365 25.83 -23.36 -34.41
N LEU A 366 25.77 -22.25 -33.69
CA LEU A 366 25.28 -22.15 -32.32
C LEU A 366 23.82 -21.69 -32.34
N THR A 367 22.93 -22.48 -31.78
CA THR A 367 21.50 -22.15 -31.63
C THR A 367 21.17 -22.01 -30.16
N THR A 368 20.63 -20.87 -29.77
CA THR A 368 20.24 -20.58 -28.39
C THR A 368 18.78 -20.16 -28.31
N SER A 369 17.97 -20.92 -27.57
CA SER A 369 16.58 -20.59 -27.28
C SER A 369 16.46 -19.98 -25.89
N TYR A 370 15.77 -18.84 -25.76
CA TYR A 370 15.58 -18.14 -24.49
C TYR A 370 14.10 -18.05 -24.08
N TRP A 371 13.87 -17.78 -22.80
CA TRP A 371 12.55 -17.82 -22.13
C TRP A 371 11.85 -19.16 -22.31
N LEU A 372 12.57 -20.25 -22.04
CA LEU A 372 11.98 -21.58 -21.98
C LEU A 372 10.91 -21.63 -20.87
N ARG A 373 9.75 -22.19 -21.21
CA ARG A 373 8.68 -22.43 -20.25
C ARG A 373 8.59 -23.92 -19.97
N PRO A 374 8.53 -24.34 -18.69
CA PRO A 374 8.24 -25.73 -18.36
C PRO A 374 6.94 -26.17 -19.03
N SER A 375 6.96 -27.30 -19.74
CA SER A 375 5.74 -27.88 -20.29
C SER A 375 4.78 -28.18 -19.15
N ILE A 376 3.69 -27.42 -19.04
CA ILE A 376 2.68 -27.68 -18.02
C ILE A 376 1.84 -28.86 -18.51
N ALA A 377 1.71 -29.90 -17.69
CA ALA A 377 0.85 -31.04 -17.98
C ALA A 377 -0.57 -30.54 -18.26
N ILE A 378 -1.06 -30.82 -19.47
CA ILE A 378 -2.38 -30.41 -19.93
C ILE A 378 -3.43 -31.11 -19.06
N ILE A 379 -4.16 -30.34 -18.24
CA ILE A 379 -5.37 -30.81 -17.57
C ILE A 379 -6.52 -30.69 -18.59
N PRO A 380 -7.20 -31.78 -18.99
CA PRO A 380 -8.26 -31.72 -19.97
C PRO A 380 -9.47 -30.93 -19.43
N GLY A 381 -9.90 -29.89 -20.16
CA GLY A 381 -11.16 -29.16 -19.90
C GLY A 381 -11.09 -27.64 -19.74
N ARG A 382 -9.89 -27.02 -19.66
CA ARG A 382 -9.76 -25.54 -19.67
C ARG A 382 -9.44 -25.00 -21.07
N PRO A 383 -10.13 -23.95 -21.57
CA PRO A 383 -9.73 -23.26 -22.77
C PRO A 383 -8.44 -22.49 -22.49
N TRP A 384 -7.31 -23.04 -22.91
CA TRP A 384 -5.99 -22.44 -22.72
C TRP A 384 -5.50 -21.87 -24.05
N MET A 385 -5.16 -20.58 -24.09
CA MET A 385 -4.39 -20.04 -25.21
C MET A 385 -3.02 -20.73 -25.21
N LYS A 386 -2.64 -21.33 -26.34
CA LYS A 386 -1.36 -22.02 -26.48
C LYS A 386 -0.22 -20.99 -26.46
N ILE A 387 0.33 -20.74 -25.27
CA ILE A 387 1.55 -19.95 -25.16
C ILE A 387 2.70 -20.76 -25.80
N PRO A 388 3.51 -20.18 -26.69
CA PRO A 388 4.65 -20.89 -27.27
C PRO A 388 5.65 -21.33 -26.18
N PRO A 389 6.31 -22.49 -26.37
CA PRO A 389 7.18 -23.09 -25.35
C PRO A 389 8.48 -22.31 -25.09
N GLN A 390 8.84 -21.41 -26.01
CA GLN A 390 10.05 -20.57 -25.94
C GLN A 390 9.72 -19.14 -26.41
N GLY A 391 10.49 -18.16 -25.97
CA GLY A 391 10.32 -16.76 -26.38
C GLY A 391 10.86 -16.48 -27.77
N GLY A 392 12.06 -16.98 -28.08
CA GLY A 392 12.67 -16.85 -29.40
C GLY A 392 13.98 -17.61 -29.48
N THR A 393 14.55 -17.64 -30.68
CA THR A 393 15.80 -18.34 -30.98
C THR A 393 16.83 -17.37 -31.56
N LEU A 394 18.05 -17.42 -31.04
CA LEU A 394 19.23 -16.73 -31.54
C LEU A 394 20.14 -17.77 -32.21
N THR A 395 20.44 -17.58 -33.49
CA THR A 395 21.29 -18.47 -34.27
C THR A 395 22.55 -17.72 -34.70
N VAL A 396 23.72 -18.21 -34.29
CA VAL A 396 25.02 -17.69 -34.70
C VAL A 396 25.67 -18.75 -35.59
N SER A 397 25.93 -18.43 -36.85
CA SER A 397 26.47 -19.40 -37.82
C SER A 397 27.63 -18.84 -38.63
N ILE A 398 28.58 -19.71 -38.97
CA ILE A 398 29.65 -19.41 -39.91
C ILE A 398 29.14 -19.69 -41.33
N ILE A 399 28.95 -18.65 -42.12
CA ILE A 399 28.42 -18.73 -43.49
C ILE A 399 29.49 -18.24 -44.48
N GLU A 400 29.55 -18.90 -45.63
CA GLU A 400 30.33 -18.43 -46.78
C GLU A 400 29.62 -17.24 -47.44
N ALA A 401 30.23 -16.06 -47.33
CA ALA A 401 29.79 -14.87 -48.06
C ALA A 401 30.29 -14.94 -49.51
N LYS A 402 29.60 -14.28 -50.45
CA LYS A 402 30.11 -14.12 -51.82
C LYS A 402 31.27 -13.10 -51.81
N ILE A 403 32.44 -13.50 -52.31
CA ILE A 403 33.69 -12.69 -52.35
C ILE A 403 33.48 -11.34 -53.09
N THR A 404 32.52 -11.28 -54.02
CA THR A 404 32.20 -10.09 -54.82
C THR A 404 31.52 -8.96 -54.05
N THR A 405 30.86 -9.25 -52.93
CA THR A 405 30.09 -8.26 -52.15
C THR A 405 30.83 -7.78 -50.89
N THR A 406 31.82 -8.53 -50.41
CA THR A 406 32.55 -8.23 -49.16
C THR A 406 33.79 -7.35 -49.35
N ARG A 407 34.46 -7.44 -50.50
CA ARG A 407 35.70 -6.69 -50.78
C ARG A 407 35.43 -5.27 -51.25
N LYS A 408 36.20 -4.31 -50.75
CA LYS A 408 36.18 -2.93 -51.30
C LYS A 408 36.63 -2.95 -52.78
N PRO A 409 36.14 -2.04 -53.64
CA PRO A 409 36.51 -2.03 -55.06
C PRO A 409 38.02 -2.01 -55.32
N LYS A 410 38.78 -1.25 -54.52
CA LYS A 410 40.26 -1.21 -54.57
C LYS A 410 40.90 -2.58 -54.28
N GLN A 411 40.38 -3.32 -53.31
CA GLN A 411 40.87 -4.65 -52.92
C GLN A 411 40.56 -5.69 -53.99
N ARG A 412 39.40 -5.58 -54.65
CA ARG A 412 39.03 -6.43 -55.78
C ARG A 412 39.97 -6.23 -56.97
N VAL A 413 40.28 -4.99 -57.31
CA VAL A 413 41.24 -4.68 -58.38
C VAL A 413 42.64 -5.18 -58.03
N LEU A 414 43.07 -5.04 -56.77
CA LEU A 414 44.39 -5.53 -56.32
C LEU A 414 44.49 -7.06 -56.41
N ALA A 415 43.45 -7.80 -55.98
CA ALA A 415 43.39 -9.26 -56.16
C ALA A 415 43.53 -9.66 -57.64
N GLN A 416 42.78 -8.99 -58.52
CA GLN A 416 42.80 -9.27 -59.96
C GLN A 416 44.15 -8.94 -60.61
N LEU A 417 44.77 -7.83 -60.23
CA LEU A 417 46.11 -7.46 -60.71
C LEU A 417 47.17 -8.45 -60.25
N GLN A 418 47.11 -8.89 -58.99
CA GLN A 418 48.05 -9.86 -58.45
C GLN A 418 47.90 -11.23 -59.11
N GLN A 419 46.67 -11.69 -59.34
CA GLN A 419 46.39 -12.93 -60.06
C GLN A 419 46.95 -12.86 -61.49
N ARG A 420 46.69 -11.76 -62.22
CA ARG A 420 47.21 -11.58 -63.59
C ARG A 420 48.74 -11.48 -63.64
N SER A 421 49.36 -10.78 -62.69
CA SER A 421 50.81 -10.56 -62.68
C SER A 421 51.62 -11.79 -62.28
N LYS A 422 51.11 -12.63 -61.36
CA LYS A 422 51.86 -13.76 -60.79
C LYS A 422 51.51 -15.11 -61.44
N LEU A 423 50.26 -15.31 -61.84
CA LEU A 423 49.79 -16.58 -62.43
C LEU A 423 49.66 -16.54 -63.96
N GLY A 424 49.53 -15.36 -64.57
CA GLY A 424 49.22 -15.25 -65.99
C GLY A 424 47.91 -15.97 -66.35
N ASN A 425 48.02 -17.10 -67.06
CA ASN A 425 46.89 -17.95 -67.46
C ASN A 425 46.67 -19.18 -66.56
N ALA A 426 47.55 -19.43 -65.58
CA ALA A 426 47.45 -20.56 -64.67
C ALA A 426 46.40 -20.32 -63.58
N LYS A 427 45.81 -21.41 -63.05
CA LYS A 427 44.86 -21.33 -61.93
C LYS A 427 45.57 -21.49 -60.59
N PRO A 428 45.15 -20.79 -59.52
CA PRO A 428 45.64 -21.07 -58.18
C PRO A 428 45.16 -22.44 -57.70
N SER A 429 45.93 -23.15 -56.87
CA SER A 429 45.52 -24.43 -56.28
C SER A 429 44.32 -24.27 -55.34
N ASP A 430 44.30 -23.18 -54.59
CA ASP A 430 43.25 -22.86 -53.62
C ASP A 430 42.78 -21.41 -53.81
N GLU A 431 41.47 -21.18 -53.67
CA GLU A 431 40.86 -19.84 -53.65
C GLU A 431 40.57 -19.39 -52.22
N VAL A 432 40.51 -18.06 -52.00
CA VAL A 432 40.26 -17.48 -50.68
C VAL A 432 38.79 -17.66 -50.32
N GLU A 433 38.50 -18.38 -49.24
CA GLU A 433 37.14 -18.52 -48.70
C GLU A 433 36.72 -17.23 -47.97
N SER A 434 35.57 -16.64 -48.29
CA SER A 434 35.07 -15.47 -47.54
C SER A 434 34.06 -15.87 -46.47
N LEU A 435 34.54 -16.52 -45.41
CA LEU A 435 33.74 -16.88 -44.25
C LEU A 435 33.47 -15.67 -43.35
N LYS A 436 32.24 -15.56 -42.84
CA LYS A 436 31.85 -14.59 -41.81
C LYS A 436 30.90 -15.22 -40.80
N ILE A 437 30.89 -14.70 -39.58
CA ILE A 437 29.85 -15.03 -38.59
C ILE A 437 28.62 -14.17 -38.87
N VAL A 438 27.46 -14.81 -38.95
CA VAL A 438 26.15 -14.16 -39.10
C VAL A 438 25.30 -14.50 -37.89
N VAL A 439 24.67 -13.48 -37.32
CA VAL A 439 23.73 -13.63 -36.21
C VAL A 439 22.32 -13.37 -36.73
N GLN A 440 21.47 -14.38 -36.60
CA GLN A 440 20.07 -14.30 -36.99
C GLN A 440 19.19 -14.52 -35.75
N TRP A 441 18.30 -13.56 -35.50
CA TRP A 441 17.30 -13.66 -34.44
C TRP A 441 15.91 -13.93 -35.03
N THR A 442 15.23 -14.93 -34.51
CA THR A 442 13.84 -15.26 -34.87
C THR A 442 12.96 -15.27 -33.62
N PRO A 443 12.04 -14.30 -33.43
CA PRO A 443 11.08 -14.33 -32.34
C PRO A 443 10.03 -15.44 -32.56
N SER A 444 9.55 -16.05 -31.48
CA SER A 444 8.45 -17.02 -31.59
C SER A 444 7.14 -16.27 -31.86
N LYS A 445 6.32 -16.78 -32.79
CA LYS A 445 5.01 -16.20 -33.09
C LYS A 445 4.06 -16.38 -31.90
N GLU A 446 3.23 -15.37 -31.62
CA GLU A 446 2.17 -15.38 -30.60
C GLU A 446 2.64 -15.47 -29.13
N VAL A 447 3.86 -15.01 -28.81
CA VAL A 447 4.28 -14.86 -27.40
C VAL A 447 3.35 -13.85 -26.72
N PHE A 448 2.59 -14.30 -25.72
CA PHE A 448 1.54 -13.54 -25.04
C PHE A 448 0.43 -12.97 -25.96
N GLY A 449 0.12 -13.64 -27.07
CA GLY A 449 -0.97 -13.23 -27.97
C GLY A 449 -0.67 -12.00 -28.82
N VAL A 450 0.59 -11.57 -28.87
CA VAL A 450 1.07 -10.48 -29.72
C VAL A 450 1.61 -11.06 -31.02
N THR A 451 0.96 -10.77 -32.14
CA THR A 451 1.51 -10.95 -33.49
C THR A 451 2.27 -9.68 -33.86
N SER A 452 3.59 -9.76 -33.90
CA SER A 452 4.43 -8.67 -34.39
C SER A 452 5.45 -9.23 -35.36
N ASP A 453 5.40 -8.75 -36.60
CA ASP A 453 6.43 -8.98 -37.61
C ASP A 453 7.64 -8.09 -37.26
N ILE A 454 8.40 -8.49 -36.24
CA ILE A 454 9.57 -7.75 -35.79
C ILE A 454 10.74 -8.12 -36.69
N VAL A 455 11.21 -7.15 -37.48
CA VAL A 455 12.45 -7.28 -38.27
C VAL A 455 13.54 -6.48 -37.56
N MET A 456 14.59 -7.17 -37.11
CA MET A 456 15.81 -6.49 -36.63
C MET A 456 16.72 -6.18 -37.82
N SER A 457 17.37 -5.01 -37.78
CA SER A 457 18.44 -4.69 -38.72
C SER A 457 19.65 -5.61 -38.46
N GLU A 458 20.17 -6.26 -39.50
CA GLU A 458 21.32 -7.18 -39.41
C GLU A 458 22.56 -6.52 -38.78
N ASP A 459 22.70 -5.19 -38.93
CA ASP A 459 23.82 -4.42 -38.38
C ASP A 459 23.83 -4.33 -36.84
N ALA A 460 22.66 -4.43 -36.21
CA ALA A 460 22.53 -4.30 -34.75
C ALA A 460 22.97 -5.57 -33.99
N LEU A 461 23.12 -6.70 -34.68
CA LEU A 461 23.51 -8.00 -34.12
C LEU A 461 24.90 -8.46 -34.60
N ASN A 462 25.70 -7.56 -35.17
CA ASN A 462 27.03 -7.92 -35.66
C ASN A 462 27.96 -8.31 -34.49
N VAL A 463 28.70 -9.41 -34.65
CA VAL A 463 29.65 -9.88 -33.65
C VAL A 463 30.89 -9.00 -33.70
N ASP A 464 31.18 -8.28 -32.62
CA ASP A 464 32.42 -7.54 -32.51
C ASP A 464 33.54 -8.46 -31.98
N ALA A 465 34.52 -8.76 -32.83
CA ALA A 465 35.68 -9.58 -32.46
C ALA A 465 36.52 -8.93 -31.34
N ASP A 466 36.45 -7.60 -31.19
CA ASP A 466 37.18 -6.87 -30.16
C ASP A 466 36.46 -6.94 -28.79
N ARG A 467 35.20 -7.38 -28.74
CA ARG A 467 34.43 -7.58 -27.49
C ARG A 467 33.42 -8.71 -27.66
N LEU A 468 33.91 -9.95 -27.64
CA LEU A 468 33.05 -11.13 -27.71
C LEU A 468 32.30 -11.33 -26.40
N ASP A 469 31.02 -10.99 -26.38
CA ASP A 469 30.15 -11.11 -25.22
C ASP A 469 28.74 -11.61 -25.63
N PHE A 470 28.51 -12.90 -25.38
CA PHE A 470 27.23 -13.53 -25.62
C PHE A 470 26.10 -12.93 -24.76
N GLN A 471 26.40 -12.53 -23.52
CA GLN A 471 25.39 -11.97 -22.61
C GLN A 471 24.89 -10.62 -23.14
N SER A 472 25.78 -9.73 -23.56
CA SER A 472 25.41 -8.43 -24.15
C SER A 472 24.59 -8.60 -25.43
N MET A 473 24.92 -9.60 -26.25
CA MET A 473 24.15 -9.95 -27.44
C MET A 473 22.74 -10.41 -27.09
N LEU A 474 22.62 -11.35 -26.15
CA LEU A 474 21.33 -11.86 -25.68
C LEU A 474 20.48 -10.76 -25.02
N GLN A 475 21.08 -9.87 -24.22
CA GLN A 475 20.40 -8.73 -23.61
C GLN A 475 19.86 -7.75 -24.65
N THR A 476 20.61 -7.50 -25.73
CA THR A 476 20.17 -6.62 -26.84
C THR A 476 18.95 -7.21 -27.54
N VAL A 477 18.97 -8.52 -27.81
CA VAL A 477 17.85 -9.27 -28.37
C VAL A 477 16.62 -9.22 -27.45
N ILE A 478 16.81 -9.49 -26.16
CA ILE A 478 15.75 -9.47 -25.15
C ILE A 478 15.16 -8.07 -25.00
N ARG A 479 15.99 -7.02 -24.99
CA ARG A 479 15.54 -5.62 -24.93
C ARG A 479 14.68 -5.26 -26.14
N GLN A 480 15.07 -5.66 -27.34
CA GLN A 480 14.24 -5.42 -28.52
C GLN A 480 12.90 -6.19 -28.45
N HIS A 481 12.94 -7.45 -28.00
CA HIS A 481 11.73 -8.28 -27.88
C HIS A 481 10.77 -7.73 -26.81
N THR A 482 11.28 -7.37 -25.64
CA THR A 482 10.50 -6.78 -24.55
C THR A 482 9.87 -5.46 -24.97
N GLY A 483 10.62 -4.61 -25.67
CA GLY A 483 10.10 -3.33 -26.20
C GLY A 483 8.95 -3.54 -27.18
N ALA A 484 9.06 -4.52 -28.08
CA ALA A 484 7.99 -4.87 -28.99
C ALA A 484 6.74 -5.36 -28.24
N ILE A 485 6.89 -6.27 -27.27
CA ILE A 485 5.78 -6.77 -26.43
C ILE A 485 5.09 -5.63 -25.68
N LEU A 486 5.86 -4.77 -25.00
CA LEU A 486 5.31 -3.66 -24.23
C LEU A 486 4.65 -2.60 -25.13
N SER A 487 5.20 -2.36 -26.33
CA SER A 487 4.59 -1.47 -27.33
C SER A 487 3.26 -2.01 -27.86
N ALA A 488 3.15 -3.33 -28.05
CA ALA A 488 1.91 -3.97 -28.42
C ALA A 488 0.86 -3.89 -27.31
N PHE A 489 1.26 -4.13 -26.05
CA PHE A 489 0.36 -3.94 -24.90
C PHE A 489 -0.08 -2.50 -24.73
N LYS A 490 0.79 -1.51 -24.98
CA LYS A 490 0.41 -0.10 -25.02
C LYS A 490 -0.68 0.15 -26.05
N SER A 491 -0.51 -0.34 -27.29
CA SER A 491 -1.50 -0.20 -28.35
C SER A 491 -2.83 -0.88 -28.00
N GLN A 492 -2.78 -2.08 -27.40
CA GLN A 492 -3.99 -2.78 -26.92
C GLN A 492 -4.72 -2.02 -25.80
N LEU A 493 -3.98 -1.40 -24.87
CA LEU A 493 -4.55 -0.57 -23.80
C LEU A 493 -5.17 0.73 -24.34
N GLN A 494 -4.54 1.35 -25.34
CA GLN A 494 -5.03 2.59 -25.94
C GLN A 494 -6.27 2.36 -26.83
N GLN A 495 -6.39 1.19 -27.46
CA GLN A 495 -7.51 0.82 -28.33
C GLN A 495 -8.68 0.15 -27.59
N ASP A 496 -8.66 0.14 -26.25
CA ASP A 496 -9.68 -0.54 -25.46
C ASP A 496 -11.08 0.09 -25.63
N LYS A 497 -12.08 -0.77 -25.80
CA LYS A 497 -13.49 -0.39 -26.01
C LYS A 497 -14.11 0.30 -24.80
N THR A 498 -13.54 0.11 -23.61
CA THR A 498 -14.03 0.72 -22.36
C THR A 498 -13.63 2.19 -22.22
N GLY A 499 -12.63 2.66 -22.98
CA GLY A 499 -12.12 4.03 -22.94
C GLY A 499 -11.43 4.43 -21.62
N GLU A 500 -11.18 3.48 -20.70
CA GLU A 500 -10.59 3.77 -19.37
C GLU A 500 -9.09 4.10 -19.42
N PHE A 501 -8.37 3.57 -20.41
CA PHE A 501 -6.91 3.72 -20.58
C PHE A 501 -6.50 4.46 -21.87
N SER A 502 -7.47 5.01 -22.60
CA SER A 502 -7.25 5.66 -23.90
C SER A 502 -6.84 7.14 -23.81
N SER A 503 -6.95 7.77 -22.63
CA SER A 503 -6.53 9.16 -22.44
C SER A 503 -5.00 9.33 -22.53
N PRO A 504 -4.52 10.39 -23.20
CA PRO A 504 -3.08 10.64 -23.32
C PRO A 504 -2.46 10.91 -21.94
N GLY A 505 -1.39 10.17 -21.61
CA GLY A 505 -0.67 10.30 -20.33
C GLY A 505 -0.93 9.15 -19.32
N VAL A 506 -2.06 8.43 -19.43
CA VAL A 506 -2.38 7.32 -18.51
C VAL A 506 -1.46 6.11 -18.73
N VAL A 507 -1.05 5.86 -19.97
CA VAL A 507 -0.11 4.80 -20.32
C VAL A 507 1.11 5.43 -21.00
N SER A 508 2.24 5.43 -20.29
CA SER A 508 3.54 5.92 -20.80
C SER A 508 4.54 4.76 -20.93
N PHE A 509 5.32 4.79 -22.00
CA PHE A 509 6.41 3.83 -22.22
C PHE A 509 7.70 4.48 -21.74
N ILE A 510 8.37 3.84 -20.78
CA ILE A 510 9.62 4.32 -20.19
C ILE A 510 10.74 3.47 -20.72
N THR A 511 11.75 4.14 -21.25
CA THR A 511 12.97 3.52 -21.75
C THR A 511 14.12 4.12 -20.94
N ASP A 512 14.52 3.44 -19.88
CA ASP A 512 15.78 3.74 -19.21
C ASP A 512 16.88 2.86 -19.82
N ASP A 513 18.15 3.27 -19.68
CA ASP A 513 19.30 2.56 -20.29
C ASP A 513 19.34 1.05 -19.94
N THR A 514 18.75 0.67 -18.81
CA THR A 514 18.75 -0.70 -18.28
C THR A 514 17.37 -1.37 -18.25
N THR A 515 16.27 -0.62 -18.26
CA THR A 515 14.92 -1.18 -18.11
C THR A 515 13.90 -0.55 -19.02
N GLN A 516 13.16 -1.38 -19.74
CA GLN A 516 11.95 -0.99 -20.46
C GLN A 516 10.73 -1.35 -19.64
N ALA A 517 9.90 -0.36 -19.38
CA ALA A 517 8.71 -0.51 -18.54
C ALA A 517 7.52 0.22 -19.15
N LEU A 518 6.34 -0.37 -18.99
CA LEU A 518 5.07 0.28 -19.30
C LEU A 518 4.49 0.84 -18.00
N ARG A 519 4.45 2.17 -17.89
CA ARG A 519 3.88 2.88 -16.75
C ARG A 519 2.40 3.13 -17.00
N ILE A 520 1.57 2.68 -16.08
CA ILE A 520 0.11 2.75 -16.13
C ILE A 520 -0.37 3.47 -14.88
N HIS A 521 -1.03 4.60 -15.05
CA HIS A 521 -1.73 5.28 -13.97
C HIS A 521 -3.06 4.58 -13.69
N LEU A 522 -3.26 4.13 -12.45
CA LEU A 522 -4.50 3.47 -12.05
C LEU A 522 -5.50 4.47 -11.47
N CYS A 523 -5.07 5.26 -10.49
CA CYS A 523 -5.90 6.25 -9.81
C CYS A 523 -5.00 7.26 -9.06
N ALA A 524 -5.27 8.56 -9.17
CA ALA A 524 -4.48 9.61 -8.52
C ALA A 524 -2.95 9.40 -8.68
N ASP A 525 -2.21 9.37 -7.58
CA ASP A 525 -0.76 9.12 -7.51
C ASP A 525 -0.36 7.64 -7.62
N GLU A 526 -1.31 6.71 -7.74
CA GLU A 526 -0.99 5.27 -7.83
C GLU A 526 -0.60 4.88 -9.26
N ILE A 527 0.70 4.65 -9.42
CA ILE A 527 1.31 4.21 -10.68
C ILE A 527 1.72 2.75 -10.57
N VAL A 528 1.41 1.97 -11.60
CA VAL A 528 1.93 0.61 -11.78
C VAL A 528 2.82 0.55 -13.01
N THR A 529 3.99 -0.04 -12.83
CA THR A 529 4.93 -0.38 -13.89
C THR A 529 4.85 -1.86 -14.22
N VAL A 530 4.57 -2.15 -15.48
CA VAL A 530 4.66 -3.47 -16.07
C VAL A 530 6.06 -3.62 -16.64
N THR A 531 6.79 -4.60 -16.16
CA THR A 531 8.15 -4.95 -16.62
C THR A 531 8.16 -6.40 -17.07
N VAL A 532 9.02 -6.74 -18.03
CA VAL A 532 9.30 -8.13 -18.38
C VAL A 532 10.66 -8.49 -17.79
N ASP A 533 10.71 -9.57 -17.01
CA ASP A 533 11.98 -10.06 -16.49
C ASP A 533 12.84 -10.58 -17.65
N SER A 534 14.03 -9.99 -17.81
CA SER A 534 14.99 -10.36 -18.86
C SER A 534 15.33 -11.86 -18.83
N ARG A 535 15.40 -12.49 -17.65
CA ARG A 535 15.80 -13.90 -17.52
C ARG A 535 14.66 -14.86 -17.80
N THR A 536 13.51 -14.64 -17.16
CA THR A 536 12.39 -15.60 -17.20
C THR A 536 11.37 -15.30 -18.30
N GLY A 537 11.36 -14.09 -18.85
CA GLY A 537 10.35 -13.63 -19.80
C GLY A 537 8.96 -13.48 -19.20
N ARG A 538 8.85 -13.47 -17.86
CA ARG A 538 7.58 -13.28 -17.16
C ARG A 538 7.26 -11.80 -17.00
N LEU A 539 5.99 -11.47 -17.14
CA LEU A 539 5.47 -10.15 -16.82
C LEU A 539 5.47 -9.97 -15.31
N ASN A 540 5.92 -8.82 -14.83
CA ASN A 540 5.93 -8.43 -13.43
C ASN A 540 5.30 -7.05 -13.27
N LEU A 541 4.42 -6.92 -12.29
CA LEU A 541 3.80 -5.66 -11.90
C LEU A 541 4.49 -5.10 -10.66
N ARG A 542 5.00 -3.87 -10.74
CA ARG A 542 5.58 -3.14 -9.60
C ARG A 542 4.88 -1.81 -9.43
N SER A 543 4.53 -1.43 -8.21
CA SER A 543 3.97 -0.10 -7.95
C SER A 543 5.10 0.92 -7.77
N ILE A 544 4.98 2.09 -8.42
CA ILE A 544 5.80 3.27 -8.18
C ILE A 544 4.90 4.25 -7.43
N GLY A 545 4.81 4.06 -6.13
CA GLY A 545 4.03 4.84 -5.19
C GLY A 545 4.47 4.39 -3.81
N ASP A 546 4.65 5.35 -2.90
CA ASP A 546 5.34 5.26 -1.61
C ASP A 546 5.66 3.86 -1.08
N LEU A 547 6.94 3.64 -0.79
CA LEU A 547 7.43 2.42 -0.16
C LEU A 547 6.51 1.99 1.00
N ALA A 548 6.01 0.76 0.89
CA ALA A 548 5.53 -0.05 2.02
C ALA A 548 4.16 0.31 2.66
N THR A 549 3.07 0.25 1.89
CA THR A 549 1.82 -0.25 2.51
C THR A 549 1.88 -1.78 2.61
N ALA A 550 2.15 -2.30 3.80
CA ALA A 550 2.22 -3.74 4.06
C ALA A 550 0.94 -4.46 3.57
N GLY A 551 1.10 -5.50 2.74
CA GLY A 551 -0.01 -6.34 2.26
C GLY A 551 -0.41 -6.20 0.78
N ARG A 552 0.11 -5.21 0.04
CA ARG A 552 -0.18 -5.06 -1.41
C ARG A 552 0.67 -5.99 -2.30
N GLY A 553 1.88 -6.34 -1.88
CA GLY A 553 2.83 -7.19 -2.63
C GLY A 553 2.26 -8.56 -3.09
N PRO A 554 1.63 -9.36 -2.20
CA PRO A 554 1.06 -10.67 -2.57
C PRO A 554 -0.04 -10.57 -3.63
N ARG A 555 -0.77 -9.45 -3.68
CA ARG A 555 -1.85 -9.23 -4.65
C ARG A 555 -1.30 -8.94 -6.05
N PHE A 556 -0.28 -8.10 -6.14
CA PHE A 556 0.43 -7.88 -7.41
C PHE A 556 1.08 -9.16 -7.91
N LEU A 557 1.62 -9.99 -7.02
CA LEU A 557 2.16 -11.30 -7.36
C LEU A 557 1.06 -12.25 -7.90
N ALA A 558 -0.08 -12.36 -7.21
CA ALA A 558 -1.18 -13.21 -7.66
C ALA A 558 -1.79 -12.76 -9.00
N ILE A 559 -1.85 -11.45 -9.24
CA ILE A 559 -2.31 -10.91 -10.54
C ILE A 559 -1.24 -11.14 -11.62
N SER A 560 0.04 -10.96 -11.29
CA SER A 560 1.17 -11.27 -12.16
C SER A 560 1.18 -12.75 -12.59
N GLU A 561 0.95 -13.67 -11.66
CA GLU A 561 0.83 -15.11 -11.97
C GLU A 561 -0.34 -15.38 -12.93
N ARG A 562 -1.52 -14.81 -12.66
CA ARG A 562 -2.69 -14.94 -13.55
C ARG A 562 -2.46 -14.32 -14.93
N LEU A 563 -1.70 -13.23 -15.03
CA LEU A 563 -1.31 -12.61 -16.29
C LEU A 563 -0.35 -13.48 -17.10
N ASN A 564 0.58 -14.13 -16.41
CA ASN A 564 1.51 -15.07 -17.04
C ASN A 564 0.81 -16.37 -17.50
N GLU A 565 -0.31 -16.75 -16.87
CA GLU A 565 -1.18 -17.86 -17.30
C GLU A 565 -2.13 -17.48 -18.44
N ASN A 566 -2.74 -16.29 -18.40
CA ASN A 566 -3.68 -15.78 -19.39
C ASN A 566 -3.31 -14.34 -19.79
N PRO A 567 -2.85 -14.10 -21.02
CA PRO A 567 -2.29 -12.81 -21.44
C PRO A 567 -3.31 -11.68 -21.68
N ASN A 568 -4.56 -11.83 -21.25
CA ASN A 568 -5.57 -10.77 -21.34
C ASN A 568 -5.32 -9.70 -20.27
N LEU A 569 -4.30 -8.87 -20.52
CA LEU A 569 -3.81 -7.81 -19.64
C LEU A 569 -4.92 -6.81 -19.27
N LEU A 570 -5.80 -6.49 -20.23
CA LEU A 570 -6.92 -5.55 -20.05
C LEU A 570 -7.81 -5.93 -18.86
N LEU A 571 -8.31 -7.17 -18.82
CA LEU A 571 -9.24 -7.60 -17.78
C LEU A 571 -8.59 -7.62 -16.39
N ALA A 572 -7.31 -7.99 -16.31
CA ALA A 572 -6.57 -8.01 -15.07
C ALA A 572 -6.28 -6.61 -14.54
N LEU A 573 -5.90 -5.67 -15.43
CA LEU A 573 -5.65 -4.28 -15.07
C LEU A 573 -6.93 -3.52 -14.70
N THR A 574 -8.05 -3.73 -15.39
CA THR A 574 -9.35 -3.15 -15.00
C THR A 574 -9.76 -3.62 -13.61
N LYS A 575 -9.62 -4.93 -13.31
CA LYS A 575 -9.90 -5.47 -11.96
C LYS A 575 -8.97 -4.88 -10.91
N LEU A 576 -7.69 -4.73 -11.24
CA LEU A 576 -6.69 -4.15 -10.35
C LEU A 576 -7.06 -2.69 -10.05
N ARG A 577 -7.37 -1.90 -11.09
CA ARG A 577 -7.79 -0.49 -10.99
C ARG A 577 -9.04 -0.31 -10.12
N ILE A 578 -10.08 -1.11 -10.33
CA ILE A 578 -11.29 -1.05 -9.49
C ILE A 578 -10.93 -1.34 -8.03
N SER A 579 -10.10 -2.36 -7.80
CA SER A 579 -9.73 -2.69 -6.43
C SER A 579 -8.86 -1.63 -5.76
N THR A 580 -7.93 -0.99 -6.48
CA THR A 580 -7.11 0.10 -5.93
C THR A 580 -7.97 1.33 -5.63
N MET A 581 -8.97 1.62 -6.46
CA MET A 581 -9.95 2.68 -6.18
C MET A 581 -10.76 2.40 -4.91
N ILE A 582 -11.23 1.16 -4.71
CA ILE A 582 -11.92 0.76 -3.47
C ILE A 582 -10.97 0.87 -2.27
N ASP A 583 -9.72 0.40 -2.40
CA ASP A 583 -8.72 0.46 -1.34
C ASP A 583 -8.44 1.91 -0.92
N SER A 584 -8.27 2.82 -1.88
CA SER A 584 -8.06 4.25 -1.64
C SER A 584 -9.26 4.90 -0.95
N ALA A 585 -10.49 4.61 -1.42
CA ALA A 585 -11.71 5.12 -0.80
C ALA A 585 -11.91 4.57 0.63
N GLU A 586 -11.59 3.29 0.87
CA GLU A 586 -11.65 2.68 2.20
C GLU A 586 -10.59 3.25 3.16
N GLN A 587 -9.36 3.47 2.69
CA GLN A 587 -8.32 4.12 3.47
C GLN A 587 -8.72 5.53 3.88
N LYS A 588 -9.31 6.31 2.97
CA LYS A 588 -9.83 7.65 3.26
C LYS A 588 -10.99 7.60 4.27
N ALA A 589 -11.89 6.63 4.15
CA ALA A 589 -12.98 6.42 5.12
C ALA A 589 -12.44 6.02 6.51
N LYS A 590 -11.47 5.10 6.58
CA LYS A 590 -10.81 4.69 7.83
C LYS A 590 -10.03 5.82 8.48
N TYR A 591 -9.35 6.66 7.69
CA TYR A 591 -8.66 7.83 8.20
C TYR A 591 -9.62 8.81 8.88
N LEU A 592 -10.85 8.93 8.35
CA LEU A 592 -11.94 9.70 8.98
C LEU A 592 -12.67 8.94 10.12
N GLY A 593 -12.22 7.75 10.51
CA GLY A 593 -12.84 6.93 11.56
C GLY A 593 -14.19 6.30 11.17
N LEU A 594 -14.56 6.31 9.88
CA LEU A 594 -15.87 5.83 9.42
C LEU A 594 -15.89 4.31 9.24
N GLN A 595 -17.00 3.66 9.62
CA GLN A 595 -17.19 2.23 9.42
C GLN A 595 -17.55 1.92 7.96
N SER A 596 -16.58 1.35 7.23
CA SER A 596 -16.70 1.02 5.81
C SER A 596 -16.70 -0.49 5.54
N TYR A 597 -17.53 -0.95 4.61
CA TYR A 597 -17.70 -2.34 4.22
C TYR A 597 -17.63 -2.50 2.69
N ARG A 598 -16.82 -3.46 2.21
CA ARG A 598 -16.74 -3.79 0.76
C ARG A 598 -17.90 -4.65 0.28
N HIS A 599 -18.39 -5.53 1.16
CA HIS A 599 -19.48 -6.46 0.87
C HIS A 599 -20.45 -6.49 2.05
N ARG A 600 -21.74 -6.53 1.76
CA ARG A 600 -22.84 -6.74 2.71
C ARG A 600 -23.79 -7.78 2.12
N ASN A 601 -24.52 -8.50 2.98
CA ASN A 601 -25.41 -9.59 2.59
C ASN A 601 -26.73 -9.05 1.98
N PHE A 602 -26.64 -8.33 0.87
CA PHE A 602 -27.80 -7.92 0.07
C PHE A 602 -28.24 -9.07 -0.82
N GLN A 603 -29.54 -9.16 -1.12
CA GLN A 603 -30.01 -10.12 -2.11
C GLN A 603 -29.38 -9.86 -3.50
N PRO A 604 -29.10 -10.89 -4.31
CA PRO A 604 -28.42 -10.73 -5.61
C PRO A 604 -29.12 -9.74 -6.56
N GLY A 605 -30.45 -9.62 -6.49
CA GLY A 605 -31.23 -8.66 -7.29
C GLY A 605 -31.09 -7.20 -6.84
N GLU A 606 -30.78 -6.95 -5.56
CA GLU A 606 -30.69 -5.59 -4.99
C GLU A 606 -29.42 -4.86 -5.46
N ILE A 607 -28.32 -5.58 -5.69
CA ILE A 607 -27.05 -4.99 -6.18
C ILE A 607 -27.23 -4.43 -7.61
N HIS A 608 -28.13 -5.01 -8.40
CA HIS A 608 -28.45 -4.51 -9.75
C HIS A 608 -29.18 -3.16 -9.70
N LYS A 609 -29.86 -2.82 -8.59
CA LYS A 609 -30.51 -1.50 -8.42
C LYS A 609 -29.51 -0.35 -8.36
N LEU A 610 -28.24 -0.62 -8.03
CA LEU A 610 -27.17 0.39 -8.01
C LEU A 610 -26.68 0.85 -9.41
N ARG A 611 -27.34 0.40 -10.50
CA ARG A 611 -27.16 0.82 -11.91
C ARG A 611 -25.69 0.90 -12.36
N GLY A 612 -25.19 -0.14 -13.03
CA GLY A 612 -23.88 -0.12 -13.72
C GLY A 612 -22.66 -0.06 -12.80
N ALA A 613 -22.78 -0.55 -11.56
CA ALA A 613 -21.69 -0.55 -10.59
C ALA A 613 -20.59 -1.56 -10.97
N ARG A 614 -19.36 -1.09 -11.20
CA ARG A 614 -18.18 -1.98 -11.33
C ARG A 614 -17.60 -2.38 -9.97
N GLY A 615 -17.88 -1.57 -8.95
CA GLY A 615 -17.55 -1.80 -7.54
C GLY A 615 -18.34 -0.84 -6.65
N ALA A 616 -18.53 -1.20 -5.38
CA ALA A 616 -19.23 -0.37 -4.40
C ALA A 616 -18.54 -0.42 -3.03
N LEU A 617 -18.52 0.70 -2.32
CA LEU A 617 -18.08 0.80 -0.92
C LEU A 617 -19.25 1.31 -0.07
N PHE A 618 -19.62 0.57 0.96
CA PHE A 618 -20.72 0.90 1.86
C PHE A 618 -20.19 1.51 3.16
N ILE A 619 -20.49 2.77 3.43
CA ILE A 619 -20.10 3.48 4.65
C ILE A 619 -21.33 3.62 5.54
N GLN A 620 -21.26 3.10 6.76
CA GLN A 620 -22.37 3.18 7.72
C GLN A 620 -22.39 4.55 8.41
N LEU A 621 -23.58 5.14 8.53
CA LEU A 621 -23.78 6.39 9.27
C LEU A 621 -23.85 6.09 10.77
N ALA A 622 -22.97 6.70 11.57
CA ALA A 622 -22.79 6.34 12.99
C ALA A 622 -24.06 6.62 13.82
N ASN A 623 -24.68 7.78 13.59
CA ASN A 623 -25.92 8.18 14.27
C ASN A 623 -27.16 7.46 13.73
N PHE A 624 -27.07 6.78 12.58
CA PHE A 624 -28.20 6.19 11.87
C PHE A 624 -27.85 4.81 11.28
N PRO A 625 -27.90 3.73 12.07
CA PRO A 625 -27.34 2.43 11.70
C PRO A 625 -28.02 1.75 10.51
N ASN A 626 -29.27 2.11 10.19
CA ASN A 626 -30.03 1.57 9.07
C ASN A 626 -29.72 2.26 7.73
N TYR A 627 -28.95 3.34 7.74
CA TYR A 627 -28.61 4.10 6.54
C TYR A 627 -27.14 3.93 6.17
N TYR A 628 -26.88 3.82 4.87
CA TYR A 628 -25.53 3.70 4.34
C TYR A 628 -25.30 4.72 3.23
N LEU A 629 -24.12 5.32 3.25
CA LEU A 629 -23.55 6.05 2.13
C LEU A 629 -22.79 5.07 1.23
N VAL A 630 -23.21 4.91 -0.01
CA VAL A 630 -22.61 4.01 -0.99
C VAL A 630 -21.83 4.82 -2.01
N LEU A 631 -20.53 4.56 -2.11
CA LEU A 631 -19.71 5.02 -3.23
C LEU A 631 -19.76 3.96 -4.31
N VAL A 632 -20.38 4.29 -5.45
CA VAL A 632 -20.49 3.43 -6.63
C VAL A 632 -19.42 3.85 -7.64
N ILE A 633 -18.53 2.92 -7.99
CA ILE A 633 -17.50 3.13 -9.00
C ILE A 633 -18.08 2.84 -10.37
N ARG A 634 -18.06 3.84 -11.25
CA ARG A 634 -18.45 3.75 -12.66
C ARG A 634 -17.26 4.04 -13.58
N ASP A 635 -17.49 3.90 -14.88
CA ASP A 635 -16.51 4.09 -15.95
C ASP A 635 -15.89 5.50 -15.97
N ARG A 636 -16.62 6.50 -15.45
CA ARG A 636 -16.23 7.93 -15.44
C ARG A 636 -16.53 8.59 -14.10
N GLY A 637 -15.84 8.17 -13.04
CA GLY A 637 -15.89 8.81 -11.72
C GLY A 637 -16.58 8.00 -10.62
N PHE A 638 -16.71 8.64 -9.46
CA PHE A 638 -17.47 8.13 -8.32
C PHE A 638 -18.90 8.69 -8.35
N ASN A 639 -19.89 7.80 -8.29
CA ASN A 639 -21.28 8.17 -8.04
C ASN A 639 -21.61 7.90 -6.57
N TYR A 640 -22.36 8.79 -5.94
CA TYR A 640 -22.72 8.68 -4.53
C TYR A 640 -24.20 8.35 -4.40
N ALA A 641 -24.55 7.43 -3.50
CA ALA A 641 -25.93 7.10 -3.21
C ALA A 641 -26.15 6.95 -1.69
N LEU A 642 -27.27 7.46 -1.20
CA LEU A 642 -27.73 7.23 0.17
C LEU A 642 -28.80 6.13 0.12
N ILE A 643 -28.59 5.04 0.86
CA ILE A 643 -29.53 3.91 0.91
C ILE A 643 -30.10 3.72 2.32
N SER A 644 -31.38 3.39 2.40
CA SER A 644 -32.04 2.88 3.60
C SER A 644 -32.13 1.36 3.53
N THR A 645 -31.77 0.68 4.61
CA THR A 645 -31.71 -0.78 4.67
C THR A 645 -32.61 -1.35 5.77
N LYS A 646 -33.24 -2.48 5.46
CA LYS A 646 -34.03 -3.26 6.41
C LYS A 646 -33.52 -4.69 6.45
N ILE A 647 -33.40 -5.23 7.65
CA ILE A 647 -33.00 -6.63 7.89
C ILE A 647 -34.26 -7.49 7.80
N LEU A 648 -34.25 -8.52 6.95
CA LEU A 648 -35.37 -9.45 6.82
C LEU A 648 -35.21 -10.58 7.87
N PRO A 649 -36.13 -10.70 8.86
CA PRO A 649 -36.00 -11.67 9.94
C PRO A 649 -36.19 -13.13 9.51
N GLU A 650 -36.72 -13.39 8.32
CA GLU A 650 -37.06 -14.74 7.83
C GLU A 650 -35.89 -15.54 7.21
N SER A 651 -34.68 -14.98 7.16
CA SER A 651 -33.50 -15.66 6.59
C SER A 651 -32.46 -16.01 7.65
N SER A 652 -31.95 -17.25 7.65
CA SER A 652 -30.92 -17.74 8.58
C SER A 652 -29.60 -16.95 8.57
N SER A 653 -29.40 -16.07 7.57
CA SER A 653 -28.20 -15.28 7.33
C SER A 653 -28.42 -13.75 7.45
N ALA A 654 -29.56 -13.31 8.01
CA ALA A 654 -29.91 -11.89 8.18
C ALA A 654 -29.71 -11.06 6.89
N THR A 655 -30.30 -11.52 5.78
CA THR A 655 -30.23 -10.81 4.49
C THR A 655 -30.87 -9.42 4.58
N MET A 656 -30.23 -8.45 3.93
CA MET A 656 -30.65 -7.05 3.91
C MET A 656 -31.31 -6.70 2.57
N VAL A 657 -32.32 -5.84 2.61
CA VAL A 657 -33.01 -5.29 1.43
C VAL A 657 -32.88 -3.76 1.43
N MET A 658 -32.71 -3.16 0.24
CA MET A 658 -32.69 -1.70 0.07
C MET A 658 -34.12 -1.18 -0.09
N GLU A 659 -34.61 -0.39 0.86
CA GLU A 659 -35.96 0.20 0.79
C GLU A 659 -35.99 1.44 -0.10
N ASP A 660 -35.04 2.34 0.09
CA ASP A 660 -34.95 3.61 -0.63
C ASP A 660 -33.51 3.88 -1.07
N ILE A 661 -33.33 4.45 -2.27
CA ILE A 661 -32.04 4.75 -2.88
C ILE A 661 -32.11 6.17 -3.46
N ALA A 662 -31.39 7.10 -2.82
CA ALA A 662 -31.24 8.47 -3.31
C ALA A 662 -29.84 8.66 -3.90
N PHE A 663 -29.73 8.78 -5.23
CA PHE A 663 -28.47 9.18 -5.86
C PHE A 663 -28.20 10.66 -5.59
N LEU A 664 -26.96 10.98 -5.23
CA LEU A 664 -26.50 12.32 -4.88
C LEU A 664 -25.63 12.85 -6.03
N ASP A 665 -25.95 14.04 -6.51
CA ASP A 665 -25.14 14.76 -7.50
C ASP A 665 -24.20 15.74 -6.77
N PHE A 666 -22.92 15.42 -6.74
CA PHE A 666 -21.91 16.17 -5.97
C PHE A 666 -21.32 17.34 -6.76
N ASP A 667 -21.39 17.32 -8.10
CA ASP A 667 -20.85 18.40 -8.94
C ASP A 667 -21.66 19.71 -8.78
N SER A 668 -22.94 19.59 -8.39
CA SER A 668 -23.85 20.70 -8.06
C SER A 668 -23.55 21.36 -6.69
N LEU A 669 -22.74 20.73 -5.82
CA LEU A 669 -22.40 21.26 -4.49
C LEU A 669 -21.19 22.21 -4.51
N HIS A 670 -20.39 22.22 -5.58
CA HIS A 670 -19.23 23.12 -5.76
C HIS A 670 -19.53 24.33 -6.68
N GLY A 671 -20.67 24.34 -7.38
CA GLY A 671 -21.13 25.47 -8.20
C GLY A 671 -22.21 26.28 -7.50
N GLU A 672 -22.06 27.61 -7.47
CA GLU A 672 -23.13 28.51 -7.02
C GLU A 672 -24.43 28.26 -7.81
N ASN A 673 -25.53 28.08 -7.08
CA ASN A 673 -26.93 27.84 -7.50
C ASN A 673 -27.36 26.37 -7.69
N ILE A 674 -28.08 25.85 -6.69
CA ILE A 674 -28.85 24.60 -6.79
C ILE A 674 -30.31 24.96 -7.12
N VAL A 675 -30.76 24.56 -8.30
CA VAL A 675 -32.19 24.44 -8.65
C VAL A 675 -32.63 23.02 -8.29
N ILE A 676 -33.63 22.89 -7.42
CA ILE A 676 -34.27 21.62 -7.06
C ILE A 676 -35.34 21.31 -8.10
N THR A 677 -35.11 20.34 -8.99
CA THR A 677 -36.16 19.80 -9.86
C THR A 677 -36.72 18.52 -9.25
N ALA A 678 -37.89 18.62 -8.61
CA ALA A 678 -38.72 17.49 -8.28
C ALA A 678 -39.74 17.30 -9.42
N HIS A 679 -39.54 16.31 -10.29
CA HIS A 679 -40.63 15.83 -11.14
C HIS A 679 -40.66 14.30 -11.19
N SER A 680 -41.84 13.81 -10.81
CA SER A 680 -42.44 12.54 -11.15
C SER A 680 -42.25 12.18 -12.63
N ALA A 681 -42.18 10.87 -12.89
CA ALA A 681 -42.03 10.24 -14.19
C ALA A 681 -42.88 10.87 -15.31
N GLU A 682 -42.21 11.27 -16.40
CA GLU A 682 -42.45 10.89 -17.80
C GLU A 682 -41.41 11.64 -18.66
N PHE A 683 -40.59 10.92 -19.41
CA PHE A 683 -39.57 11.48 -20.31
C PHE A 683 -39.87 11.01 -21.74
N ASP A 684 -40.24 11.95 -22.60
CA ASP A 684 -40.17 11.81 -24.06
C ASP A 684 -38.80 12.34 -24.54
N PRO A 685 -38.15 11.69 -25.53
CA PRO A 685 -36.83 12.09 -25.98
C PRO A 685 -36.94 13.06 -27.15
N HIS A 686 -36.26 14.21 -27.07
CA HIS A 686 -35.57 14.91 -28.16
C HIS A 686 -35.35 16.35 -27.71
N ILE A 687 -34.08 16.79 -27.65
CA ILE A 687 -33.55 18.01 -28.28
C ILE A 687 -32.09 18.18 -27.81
N ASN A 688 -31.18 18.03 -28.77
CA ASN A 688 -29.82 18.54 -28.78
C ASN A 688 -29.86 20.06 -29.05
N MET A 689 -29.03 20.87 -28.37
CA MET A 689 -28.25 21.91 -29.05
C MET A 689 -27.19 22.57 -28.14
N GLN A 690 -25.93 22.45 -28.59
CA GLN A 690 -24.89 23.48 -28.67
C GLN A 690 -24.93 24.67 -27.70
N ARG A 691 -23.82 24.89 -26.99
CA ARG A 691 -23.30 26.25 -26.82
C ARG A 691 -21.81 26.37 -27.09
N SER A 692 -21.54 27.44 -27.83
CA SER A 692 -20.33 27.81 -28.54
C SER A 692 -19.29 28.47 -27.66
N ARG A 693 -18.03 28.32 -28.09
CA ARG A 693 -16.86 29.12 -27.74
C ARG A 693 -17.13 30.62 -27.82
N VAL A 694 -16.56 31.38 -26.88
CA VAL A 694 -16.01 32.73 -27.11
C VAL A 694 -14.69 32.84 -26.34
N SER A 695 -13.67 33.28 -27.08
CA SER A 695 -12.29 33.57 -26.71
C SER A 695 -12.12 35.01 -26.25
N VAL A 696 -11.25 35.26 -25.25
CA VAL A 696 -10.51 36.53 -25.09
C VAL A 696 -9.07 36.20 -24.64
N ASP A 697 -8.11 36.69 -25.43
CA ASP A 697 -6.65 36.57 -25.27
C ASP A 697 -6.08 37.33 -24.07
N GLY A 698 -4.87 36.95 -23.62
CA GLY A 698 -4.01 37.90 -22.90
C GLY A 698 -2.89 37.43 -21.95
N ASN A 699 -2.12 36.40 -22.30
CA ASN A 699 -0.66 36.27 -22.03
C ASN A 699 -0.06 36.69 -20.65
N SER A 700 0.26 35.71 -19.79
CA SER A 700 1.39 35.79 -18.86
C SER A 700 2.04 34.41 -18.69
N ARG A 701 3.30 34.31 -19.11
CA ARG A 701 4.15 33.12 -19.04
C ARG A 701 4.45 32.71 -17.61
N GLY A 702 4.13 31.46 -17.27
CA GLY A 702 4.62 30.73 -16.10
C GLY A 702 4.44 29.23 -16.36
N ASP A 703 5.46 28.44 -16.05
CA ASP A 703 5.49 26.98 -16.23
C ASP A 703 4.28 26.29 -15.60
N GLU A 704 3.38 25.75 -16.42
CA GLU A 704 2.28 24.91 -15.97
C GLU A 704 2.68 23.44 -16.06
N VAL A 705 3.00 22.87 -14.90
CA VAL A 705 2.84 21.43 -14.66
C VAL A 705 1.36 21.12 -14.89
N GLY A 706 1.07 20.44 -16.01
CA GLY A 706 -0.29 20.07 -16.38
C GLY A 706 -0.93 19.16 -15.32
N GLN A 707 -1.64 19.76 -14.38
CA GLN A 707 -2.63 19.08 -13.56
C GLN A 707 -3.83 18.76 -14.46
N THR A 708 -3.80 17.59 -15.09
CA THR A 708 -5.03 16.96 -15.55
C THR A 708 -5.76 16.46 -14.31
N SER A 709 -6.63 17.30 -13.72
CA SER A 709 -7.50 16.93 -12.61
C SER A 709 -8.27 15.68 -13.00
N GLY A 710 -7.88 14.53 -12.44
CA GLY A 710 -8.45 13.25 -12.77
C GLY A 710 -9.85 13.18 -12.20
N SER A 711 -10.83 12.80 -13.01
CA SER A 711 -12.22 12.48 -12.60
C SER A 711 -12.36 11.48 -11.43
N PHE A 712 -11.24 10.94 -10.92
CA PHE A 712 -11.16 9.97 -9.83
C PHE A 712 -10.35 10.47 -8.61
N ASP A 713 -9.92 11.74 -8.60
CA ASP A 713 -9.24 12.35 -7.45
C ASP A 713 -10.26 12.69 -6.36
N PHE A 714 -10.56 11.70 -5.53
CA PHE A 714 -11.51 11.83 -4.44
C PHE A 714 -10.84 12.42 -3.20
N GLU A 715 -11.02 13.71 -2.92
CA GLU A 715 -10.42 14.35 -1.75
C GLU A 715 -11.04 13.89 -0.43
N ILE A 716 -10.22 13.83 0.64
CA ILE A 716 -10.69 13.50 1.99
C ILE A 716 -11.74 14.52 2.47
N GLN A 717 -11.57 15.79 2.10
CA GLN A 717 -12.50 16.86 2.44
C GLN A 717 -13.86 16.68 1.77
N ALA A 718 -13.88 16.22 0.50
CA ALA A 718 -15.11 15.90 -0.21
C ALA A 718 -15.86 14.74 0.47
N LEU A 719 -15.17 13.67 0.89
CA LEU A 719 -15.78 12.56 1.64
C LEU A 719 -16.41 13.04 2.96
N ARG A 720 -15.70 13.91 3.70
CA ARG A 720 -16.18 14.46 4.97
C ARG A 720 -17.45 15.30 4.76
N GLN A 721 -17.46 16.17 3.75
CA GLN A 721 -18.63 16.98 3.41
C GLN A 721 -19.81 16.11 2.98
N LEU A 722 -19.59 15.13 2.11
CA LEU A 722 -20.61 14.20 1.65
C LEU A 722 -21.21 13.39 2.81
N TYR A 723 -20.38 12.88 3.72
CA TYR A 723 -20.83 12.18 4.92
C TYR A 723 -21.70 13.08 5.80
N SER A 724 -21.25 14.31 6.06
CA SER A 724 -21.99 15.27 6.87
C SER A 724 -23.33 15.66 6.22
N TYR A 725 -23.36 15.82 4.90
CA TYR A 725 -24.59 16.08 4.13
C TYR A 725 -25.58 14.91 4.23
N CYS A 726 -25.09 13.66 4.13
CA CYS A 726 -25.92 12.47 4.34
C CYS A 726 -26.51 12.42 5.75
N CYS A 727 -25.72 12.71 6.80
CA CYS A 727 -26.22 12.80 8.17
C CYS A 727 -27.33 13.86 8.30
N ALA A 728 -27.13 15.04 7.71
CA ALA A 728 -28.11 16.13 7.73
C ALA A 728 -29.43 15.71 7.07
N ARG A 729 -29.35 15.09 5.88
CA ARG A 729 -30.51 14.65 5.10
C ARG A 729 -31.29 13.54 5.80
N VAL A 730 -30.62 12.60 6.47
CA VAL A 730 -31.29 11.54 7.24
C VAL A 730 -31.98 12.12 8.48
N ALA A 731 -31.32 13.01 9.23
CA ALA A 731 -31.93 13.68 10.38
C ALA A 731 -33.21 14.44 9.96
N TYR A 732 -33.12 15.16 8.84
CA TYR A 732 -34.24 15.87 8.23
C TYR A 732 -35.41 14.94 7.85
N LEU A 733 -35.13 13.83 7.17
CA LEU A 733 -36.14 12.81 6.80
C LEU A 733 -36.85 12.20 8.03
N ASN A 734 -36.13 12.02 9.14
CA ASN A 734 -36.72 11.48 10.36
C ASN A 734 -37.68 12.47 11.05
N VAL A 735 -37.38 13.78 11.00
CA VAL A 735 -38.28 14.83 11.48
C VAL A 735 -39.53 14.90 10.59
N GLU A 736 -39.36 14.86 9.26
CA GLU A 736 -40.49 14.83 8.33
C GLU A 736 -41.39 13.61 8.55
N ARG A 737 -40.80 12.44 8.79
CA ARG A 737 -41.54 11.22 9.09
C ARG A 737 -42.43 11.40 10.32
N GLN A 738 -41.94 12.07 11.37
CA GLN A 738 -42.74 12.34 12.56
C GLN A 738 -43.92 13.28 12.30
N PHE A 739 -43.74 14.34 11.49
CA PHE A 739 -44.85 15.20 11.10
C PHE A 739 -45.90 14.46 10.26
N LYS A 740 -45.45 13.61 9.31
CA LYS A 740 -46.34 12.77 8.50
C LYS A 740 -47.13 11.77 9.37
N LEU A 741 -46.48 11.09 10.31
CA LEU A 741 -47.14 10.14 11.22
C LEU A 741 -48.20 10.80 12.11
N ARG A 742 -48.01 12.07 12.47
CA ARG A 742 -48.94 12.84 13.31
C ARG A 742 -49.95 13.67 12.52
N GLY A 743 -49.93 13.64 11.19
CA GLY A 743 -50.84 14.42 10.34
C GLY A 743 -50.63 15.94 10.41
N ILE A 744 -49.42 16.40 10.76
CA ILE A 744 -49.11 17.83 10.88
C ILE A 744 -48.59 18.36 9.53
N PRO A 745 -49.24 19.38 8.92
CA PRO A 745 -48.76 19.97 7.68
C PRO A 745 -47.49 20.80 7.92
N PHE A 746 -46.51 20.66 7.04
CA PHE A 746 -45.23 21.36 7.11
C PHE A 746 -44.85 21.96 5.75
N THR A 747 -44.02 23.01 5.77
CA THR A 747 -43.53 23.71 4.59
C THR A 747 -42.01 23.75 4.60
N HIS A 748 -41.41 23.55 3.42
CA HIS A 748 -39.97 23.67 3.22
C HIS A 748 -39.63 25.14 3.00
N VAL A 749 -38.70 25.68 3.80
CA VAL A 749 -38.25 27.06 3.68
C VAL A 749 -36.74 27.08 3.47
N ASP A 750 -36.29 27.68 2.38
CA ASP A 750 -34.88 27.87 2.13
C ASP A 750 -34.27 28.85 3.15
N PRO A 751 -33.07 28.59 3.66
CA PRO A 751 -32.42 29.48 4.61
C PRO A 751 -31.85 30.72 3.89
N THR A 752 -32.71 31.62 3.44
CA THR A 752 -32.31 32.95 2.94
C THR A 752 -32.89 34.06 3.84
N GLY A 753 -31.99 34.79 4.51
CA GLY A 753 -32.23 36.20 4.88
C GLY A 753 -32.96 36.55 6.19
N GLY A 754 -32.85 35.77 7.26
CA GLY A 754 -33.25 36.23 8.60
C GLY A 754 -32.05 36.34 9.56
N PRO A 755 -31.92 37.38 10.40
CA PRO A 755 -30.84 37.46 11.38
C PRO A 755 -31.02 36.31 12.37
N THR A 756 -30.09 35.36 12.35
CA THR A 756 -29.93 34.41 13.45
C THR A 756 -29.14 35.12 14.54
N SER A 757 -29.55 34.98 15.80
CA SER A 757 -28.83 35.53 16.95
C SER A 757 -27.35 35.12 16.90
N SER A 758 -26.45 36.04 17.24
CA SER A 758 -25.00 35.93 17.00
C SER A 758 -24.31 34.70 17.63
N GLU A 759 -24.95 34.01 18.58
CA GLU A 759 -24.44 32.76 19.16
C GLU A 759 -24.76 31.50 18.32
N LEU A 760 -25.84 31.50 17.54
CA LEU A 760 -26.22 30.35 16.68
C LEU A 760 -25.36 30.28 15.40
N VAL A 761 -24.68 31.37 15.04
CA VAL A 761 -23.76 31.44 13.90
C VAL A 761 -22.47 30.62 14.15
N HIS A 762 -22.02 30.51 15.40
CA HIS A 762 -20.87 29.65 15.75
C HIS A 762 -21.19 28.15 15.74
N ILE A 763 -22.47 27.79 15.67
CA ILE A 763 -22.94 26.41 15.62
C ILE A 763 -23.31 26.00 14.19
N GLN A 764 -23.58 26.92 13.25
CA GLN A 764 -24.00 26.56 11.89
C GLN A 764 -22.80 26.37 10.94
N SER A 765 -22.70 25.19 10.31
CA SER A 765 -21.70 24.89 9.28
C SER A 765 -22.01 25.61 7.95
N SER A 766 -21.02 25.76 7.07
CA SER A 766 -21.19 26.29 5.70
C SER A 766 -22.20 25.47 4.87
N LEU A 767 -22.38 24.19 5.20
CA LEU A 767 -23.34 23.27 4.60
C LEU A 767 -24.77 23.45 5.12
N ALA A 768 -25.00 24.20 6.22
CA ALA A 768 -26.34 24.44 6.76
C ALA A 768 -27.25 25.24 5.80
N ARG A 769 -26.68 25.93 4.80
CA ARG A 769 -27.42 26.58 3.71
C ARG A 769 -27.99 25.61 2.68
N SER A 770 -27.45 24.38 2.59
CA SER A 770 -27.84 23.37 1.62
C SER A 770 -28.99 22.47 2.08
N VAL A 771 -29.42 22.61 3.34
CA VAL A 771 -30.51 21.82 3.95
C VAL A 771 -31.68 22.76 4.25
N PRO A 772 -32.88 22.51 3.68
CA PRO A 772 -34.05 23.37 3.91
C PRO A 772 -34.47 23.31 5.39
N ALA A 773 -34.98 24.43 5.91
CA ALA A 773 -35.58 24.46 7.24
C ALA A 773 -37.07 24.06 7.17
N LEU A 774 -37.58 23.39 8.21
CA LEU A 774 -38.99 23.03 8.31
C LEU A 774 -39.76 24.13 9.03
N CYS A 775 -40.85 24.60 8.44
CA CYS A 775 -41.78 25.52 9.07
C CYS A 775 -43.15 24.85 9.27
N VAL A 776 -43.64 24.89 10.51
CA VAL A 776 -44.91 24.29 10.95
C VAL A 776 -45.80 25.38 11.53
N GLN A 777 -47.12 25.26 11.35
CA GLN A 777 -48.05 26.23 11.91
C GLN A 777 -48.33 25.95 13.39
N SER A 778 -48.36 26.99 14.23
CA SER A 778 -48.55 26.86 15.68
C SER A 778 -49.89 26.23 16.05
N LYS A 779 -50.95 26.52 15.29
CA LYS A 779 -52.29 25.91 15.47
C LYS A 779 -52.30 24.40 15.27
N ASP A 780 -51.39 23.87 14.47
CA ASP A 780 -51.40 22.46 14.08
C ASP A 780 -50.55 21.63 15.06
N ILE A 781 -49.36 22.13 15.43
CA ILE A 781 -48.47 21.44 16.38
C ILE A 781 -48.87 21.66 17.85
N LEU A 782 -49.42 22.83 18.23
CA LEU A 782 -49.86 23.13 19.61
C LEU A 782 -51.38 22.95 19.78
N SER A 783 -52.04 22.20 18.90
CA SER A 783 -53.48 21.92 19.02
C SER A 783 -53.77 21.19 20.35
N GLY A 784 -54.59 21.79 21.21
CA GLY A 784 -54.92 21.26 22.54
C GLY A 784 -53.87 21.52 23.64
N ALA A 785 -52.73 22.16 23.33
CA ALA A 785 -51.74 22.54 24.33
C ALA A 785 -52.12 23.83 25.08
N PRO A 786 -51.82 23.95 26.39
CA PRO A 786 -52.03 25.19 27.13
C PRO A 786 -51.22 26.33 26.51
N ALA A 787 -51.81 27.52 26.46
CA ALA A 787 -51.18 28.74 25.95
C ALA A 787 -50.80 28.76 24.45
N ALA A 788 -51.38 27.90 23.60
CA ALA A 788 -51.10 27.89 22.16
C ALA A 788 -51.27 29.27 21.47
N GLU A 789 -52.19 30.11 21.96
CA GLU A 789 -52.44 31.48 21.47
C GLU A 789 -51.29 32.47 21.72
N ALA A 790 -50.35 32.13 22.62
CA ALA A 790 -49.21 32.97 22.93
C ALA A 790 -48.07 32.84 21.88
N ALA A 791 -48.09 31.79 21.08
CA ALA A 791 -47.12 31.55 20.01
C ALA A 791 -47.52 32.27 18.71
N MET A 792 -46.52 32.81 18.00
CA MET A 792 -46.66 33.27 16.62
C MET A 792 -47.00 32.09 15.69
N PRO A 793 -47.69 32.35 14.56
CA PRO A 793 -48.22 31.29 13.70
C PRO A 793 -47.15 30.39 13.08
N ASN A 794 -45.92 30.88 12.87
CA ASN A 794 -44.85 30.12 12.21
C ASN A 794 -43.84 29.65 13.25
N ILE A 795 -43.68 28.33 13.38
CA ILE A 795 -42.70 27.67 14.22
C ILE A 795 -41.63 27.06 13.33
N ARG A 796 -40.36 27.35 13.62
CA ARG A 796 -39.22 26.87 12.82
C ARG A 796 -38.56 25.69 13.52
N VAL A 797 -38.33 24.61 12.79
CA VAL A 797 -37.69 23.38 13.29
C VAL A 797 -36.41 23.13 12.50
N ILE A 798 -35.28 23.05 13.19
CA ILE A 798 -33.95 22.94 12.60
C ILE A 798 -33.18 21.80 13.28
N PRO A 799 -32.75 20.76 12.56
CA PRO A 799 -31.78 19.82 13.09
C PRO A 799 -30.41 20.49 13.22
N LEU A 800 -29.80 20.38 14.40
CA LEU A 800 -28.46 20.87 14.75
C LEU A 800 -27.51 19.71 15.07
N ASN A 801 -26.21 19.99 15.08
CA ASN A 801 -25.14 19.05 15.43
C ASN A 801 -25.11 17.76 14.60
N TRP A 802 -25.74 17.73 13.42
CA TRP A 802 -25.69 16.59 12.50
C TRP A 802 -24.29 16.35 11.89
N TRP A 803 -23.35 17.29 12.05
CA TRP A 803 -21.95 17.18 11.64
C TRP A 803 -21.00 16.82 12.80
N SER A 804 -21.49 16.76 14.04
CA SER A 804 -20.70 16.38 15.23
C SER A 804 -20.76 14.87 15.46
N GLU A 805 -19.81 14.32 16.23
CA GLU A 805 -19.90 12.95 16.77
C GLU A 805 -20.99 12.82 17.85
N ASP A 806 -21.47 13.94 18.38
CA ASP A 806 -22.59 13.99 19.31
C ASP A 806 -23.91 13.60 18.62
N THR A 807 -24.90 13.21 19.42
CA THR A 807 -26.23 12.88 18.90
C THR A 807 -26.82 14.11 18.20
N ALA A 808 -27.37 13.91 17.00
CA ALA A 808 -28.06 14.97 16.28
C ALA A 808 -29.21 15.50 17.15
N GLN A 809 -29.25 16.83 17.34
CA GLN A 809 -30.24 17.51 18.16
C GLN A 809 -31.22 18.23 17.25
N VAL A 810 -32.42 18.55 17.75
CA VAL A 810 -33.39 19.34 17.00
C VAL A 810 -33.73 20.58 17.82
N VAL A 811 -33.63 21.74 17.21
CA VAL A 811 -34.07 23.00 17.81
C VAL A 811 -35.39 23.43 17.20
N THR A 812 -36.38 23.60 18.07
CA THR A 812 -37.69 24.16 17.72
C THR A 812 -37.76 25.59 18.25
N CYS A 813 -37.84 26.57 17.36
CA CYS A 813 -37.89 27.99 17.70
C CYS A 813 -39.34 28.49 17.63
N VAL A 814 -39.84 29.01 18.76
CA VAL A 814 -41.17 29.61 18.89
C VAL A 814 -41.05 31.08 19.26
N LYS A 815 -41.63 31.97 18.45
CA LYS A 815 -41.68 33.41 18.75
C LYS A 815 -42.95 33.76 19.52
N LEU A 816 -42.85 34.56 20.59
CA LEU A 816 -43.98 34.93 21.45
C LEU A 816 -44.67 36.23 20.97
N LYS A 817 -46.01 36.29 21.06
CA LYS A 817 -46.84 37.35 20.45
C LYS A 817 -47.02 38.62 21.32
N TYR A 818 -46.81 38.55 22.64
CA TYR A 818 -47.21 39.62 23.58
C TYR A 818 -46.22 39.92 24.73
N VAL A 819 -44.95 39.57 24.59
CA VAL A 819 -43.95 39.90 25.62
C VAL A 819 -43.36 41.28 25.32
N GLN A 820 -43.62 42.26 26.18
CA GLN A 820 -42.91 43.54 26.17
C GLN A 820 -41.49 43.33 26.68
N GLN A 821 -40.51 44.04 26.12
CA GLN A 821 -39.14 44.00 26.62
C GLN A 821 -39.12 44.52 28.07
N PRO A 822 -38.48 43.80 29.03
CA PRO A 822 -38.41 44.24 30.41
C PRO A 822 -37.68 45.59 30.50
N MET A 823 -38.31 46.59 31.10
CA MET A 823 -37.71 47.91 31.33
C MET A 823 -37.20 47.98 32.78
N GLY A 824 -35.93 47.63 33.01
CA GLY A 824 -35.32 47.64 34.35
C GLY A 824 -33.89 47.09 34.41
N LYS A 825 -33.22 47.20 35.57
CA LYS A 825 -31.77 46.93 35.80
C LYS A 825 -31.28 45.51 35.42
N THR A 826 -32.17 44.56 35.15
CA THR A 826 -31.85 43.21 34.65
C THR A 826 -31.64 43.15 33.12
N ALA A 827 -31.78 44.28 32.40
CA ALA A 827 -31.64 44.41 30.94
C ALA A 827 -30.24 44.10 30.35
N GLY A 828 -29.30 43.56 31.14
CA GLY A 828 -27.94 43.26 30.69
C GLY A 828 -27.72 41.88 30.04
N ARG A 829 -28.61 40.90 30.26
CA ARG A 829 -28.48 39.55 29.67
C ARG A 829 -29.39 39.41 28.45
N SER A 830 -28.81 39.33 27.25
CA SER A 830 -29.57 39.12 26.01
C SER A 830 -30.23 37.74 25.92
N VAL A 831 -29.60 36.72 26.51
CA VAL A 831 -30.07 35.33 26.48
C VAL A 831 -30.19 34.79 27.90
N ILE A 832 -31.35 34.21 28.21
CA ILE A 832 -31.65 33.58 29.49
C ILE A 832 -31.84 32.09 29.24
N ARG A 833 -31.27 31.24 30.10
CA ARG A 833 -31.42 29.78 30.03
C ARG A 833 -32.16 29.26 31.27
N PRO A 834 -33.49 29.10 31.20
CA PRO A 834 -34.26 28.53 32.30
C PRO A 834 -33.91 27.06 32.58
N SER A 835 -33.52 26.30 31.54
CA SER A 835 -33.12 24.91 31.65
C SER A 835 -32.04 24.56 30.63
N LYS A 836 -31.45 23.36 30.73
CA LYS A 836 -30.50 22.86 29.71
C LYS A 836 -31.13 22.73 28.31
N ARG A 837 -32.46 22.59 28.23
CA ARG A 837 -33.21 22.34 27.00
C ARG A 837 -33.97 23.56 26.48
N ILE A 838 -33.95 24.68 27.20
CA ILE A 838 -34.71 25.88 26.83
C ILE A 838 -33.78 27.08 26.86
N VAL A 839 -33.76 27.81 25.74
CA VAL A 839 -33.03 29.07 25.60
C VAL A 839 -34.03 30.15 25.23
N TYR A 840 -34.03 31.26 25.97
CA TYR A 840 -34.90 32.40 25.72
C TYR A 840 -34.08 33.62 25.34
N ASP A 841 -34.33 34.13 24.14
CA ASP A 841 -33.79 35.39 23.68
C ASP A 841 -34.75 36.53 24.04
N THR A 842 -34.31 37.38 24.97
CA THR A 842 -35.08 38.53 25.47
C THR A 842 -35.21 39.65 24.44
N LYS A 843 -34.29 39.73 23.45
CA LYS A 843 -34.32 40.77 22.41
C LYS A 843 -35.34 40.43 21.33
N GLU A 844 -35.34 39.18 20.88
CA GLU A 844 -36.20 38.72 19.77
C GLU A 844 -37.53 38.08 20.23
N ALA A 845 -37.69 37.87 21.54
CA ALA A 845 -38.80 37.14 22.15
C ALA A 845 -38.98 35.73 21.56
N VAL A 846 -37.87 35.05 21.27
CA VAL A 846 -37.83 33.69 20.73
C VAL A 846 -37.44 32.72 21.84
N VAL A 847 -38.25 31.67 22.02
CA VAL A 847 -37.96 30.52 22.87
C VAL A 847 -37.49 29.38 21.97
N SER A 848 -36.27 28.93 22.18
CA SER A 848 -35.67 27.79 21.48
C SER A 848 -35.67 26.57 22.40
N PHE A 849 -36.35 25.52 21.96
CA PHE A 849 -36.42 24.22 22.63
C PHE A 849 -35.43 23.26 21.96
N LEU A 850 -34.53 22.69 22.75
CA LEU A 850 -33.52 21.74 22.32
C LEU A 850 -33.96 20.32 22.67
N SER A 851 -34.24 19.53 21.64
CA SER A 851 -34.49 18.09 21.75
C SER A 851 -33.21 17.31 21.53
N GLU A 852 -32.92 16.35 22.41
CA GLU A 852 -31.68 15.57 22.37
C GLU A 852 -31.75 14.43 21.35
N ASN A 853 -32.95 13.95 21.05
CA ASN A 853 -33.18 12.83 20.15
C ASN A 853 -34.05 13.25 18.96
N VAL A 854 -33.51 13.07 17.75
CA VAL A 854 -34.24 13.38 16.51
C VAL A 854 -35.53 12.58 16.40
N ASN A 855 -35.58 11.33 16.89
CA ASN A 855 -36.73 10.44 16.70
C ASN A 855 -37.95 10.76 17.60
N THR A 856 -37.75 11.46 18.72
CA THR A 856 -38.78 11.83 19.72
C THR A 856 -38.95 13.34 19.84
N CYS A 857 -38.37 14.13 18.92
CA CYS A 857 -38.25 15.57 19.03
C CYS A 857 -39.59 16.32 19.22
N VAL A 858 -40.67 15.86 18.58
CA VAL A 858 -41.98 16.51 18.70
C VAL A 858 -42.59 16.29 20.09
N ASP A 859 -42.41 15.11 20.69
CA ASP A 859 -42.96 14.81 22.03
C ASP A 859 -42.19 15.59 23.11
N GLU A 860 -40.85 15.60 23.02
CA GLU A 860 -39.98 16.37 23.90
C GLU A 860 -40.32 17.87 23.84
N PHE A 861 -40.58 18.39 22.63
CA PHE A 861 -41.00 19.78 22.46
C PHE A 861 -42.35 20.08 23.15
N LEU A 862 -43.36 19.21 22.99
CA LEU A 862 -44.68 19.43 23.59
C LEU A 862 -44.64 19.36 25.12
N GLU A 863 -43.82 18.47 25.68
CA GLU A 863 -43.60 18.36 27.13
C GLU A 863 -42.95 19.63 27.69
N GLU A 864 -41.87 20.11 27.05
CA GLU A 864 -41.17 21.32 27.48
C GLU A 864 -42.01 22.58 27.27
N TRP A 865 -42.84 22.64 26.22
CA TRP A 865 -43.81 23.71 26.01
C TRP A 865 -44.84 23.77 27.15
N ALA A 866 -45.37 22.61 27.56
CA ALA A 866 -46.33 22.53 28.66
C ALA A 866 -45.75 23.08 29.97
N ARG A 867 -44.48 22.80 30.26
CA ARG A 867 -43.76 23.28 31.46
C ARG A 867 -43.71 24.81 31.53
N VAL A 868 -43.40 25.49 30.42
CA VAL A 868 -43.22 26.95 30.40
C VAL A 868 -44.53 27.73 30.11
N SER A 869 -45.55 27.05 29.58
CA SER A 869 -46.83 27.66 29.17
C SER A 869 -47.52 28.52 30.26
N LYS A 870 -47.50 28.09 31.52
CA LYS A 870 -48.18 28.78 32.64
C LYS A 870 -47.63 30.19 32.91
N MET A 871 -46.30 30.35 32.90
CA MET A 871 -45.67 31.67 33.12
C MET A 871 -45.91 32.61 31.95
N VAL A 872 -45.91 32.07 30.71
CA VAL A 872 -46.23 32.84 29.50
C VAL A 872 -47.68 33.36 29.55
N VAL A 873 -48.62 32.58 30.09
CA VAL A 873 -50.02 33.01 30.30
C VAL A 873 -50.09 34.16 31.29
N ILE A 874 -49.40 34.08 32.43
CA ILE A 874 -49.40 35.17 33.43
C ILE A 874 -48.84 36.46 32.82
N ALA A 875 -47.68 36.41 32.17
CA ALA A 875 -47.06 37.59 31.55
C ALA A 875 -47.95 38.23 30.47
N ARG A 876 -48.63 37.40 29.65
CA ARG A 876 -49.62 37.87 28.66
C ARG A 876 -50.79 38.58 29.33
N GLU A 877 -51.39 37.97 30.36
CA GLU A 877 -52.54 38.55 31.04
C GLU A 877 -52.19 39.90 31.67
N VAL A 878 -51.03 40.02 32.33
CA VAL A 878 -50.54 41.30 32.88
C VAL A 878 -50.42 42.36 31.78
N ALA A 879 -49.82 42.02 30.64
CA ALA A 879 -49.70 42.94 29.50
C ALA A 879 -51.07 43.31 28.88
N GLN A 880 -52.09 42.45 29.02
CA GLN A 880 -53.45 42.71 28.57
C GLN A 880 -54.28 43.52 29.57
N MET A 881 -54.02 43.42 30.88
CA MET A 881 -54.78 44.14 31.92
C MET A 881 -54.74 45.66 31.74
N THR A 882 -53.61 46.22 31.31
CA THR A 882 -53.47 47.64 30.99
C THR A 882 -54.48 48.07 29.91
N LYS A 883 -54.73 47.20 28.91
CA LYS A 883 -55.62 47.47 27.77
C LYS A 883 -57.10 47.16 28.07
N VAL A 884 -57.38 46.09 28.82
CA VAL A 884 -58.74 45.57 29.02
C VAL A 884 -59.45 46.22 30.21
N LYS A 885 -58.74 46.46 31.33
CA LYS A 885 -59.32 47.00 32.59
C LYS A 885 -59.02 48.48 32.82
N GLY A 886 -58.21 49.11 31.96
CA GLY A 886 -57.84 50.52 32.07
C GLY A 886 -56.89 50.83 33.24
N TRP A 887 -56.18 49.83 33.79
CA TRP A 887 -55.21 50.03 34.87
C TRP A 887 -53.84 50.45 34.31
N HIS A 888 -53.60 51.76 34.24
CA HIS A 888 -52.40 52.32 33.57
C HIS A 888 -51.11 52.19 34.40
N ASP A 889 -51.25 51.96 35.71
CA ASP A 889 -50.12 51.86 36.63
C ASP A 889 -49.50 50.45 36.68
N ILE A 890 -50.18 49.45 36.11
CA ILE A 890 -49.68 48.07 36.09
C ILE A 890 -48.63 47.94 35.01
N ARG A 891 -47.44 47.48 35.40
CA ARG A 891 -46.30 47.29 34.50
C ARG A 891 -45.65 45.93 34.75
N LEU A 892 -45.32 45.23 33.68
CA LEU A 892 -44.47 44.05 33.75
C LEU A 892 -43.01 44.53 33.92
N LEU A 893 -42.37 44.15 35.02
CA LEU A 893 -41.01 44.59 35.37
C LEU A 893 -39.97 43.60 34.83
N SER A 894 -40.15 42.31 35.11
CA SER A 894 -39.24 41.25 34.67
C SER A 894 -40.01 39.97 34.31
N PHE A 895 -39.49 39.23 33.33
CA PHE A 895 -40.07 37.98 32.86
C PHE A 895 -38.97 37.02 32.40
N ASP A 896 -38.76 35.96 33.19
CA ASP A 896 -37.65 35.02 33.00
C ASP A 896 -38.13 33.58 32.76
N LEU A 897 -39.34 33.40 32.22
CA LEU A 897 -40.04 32.11 31.98
C LEU A 897 -40.29 31.23 33.23
N GLN A 898 -39.63 31.49 34.35
CA GLN A 898 -39.83 30.86 35.67
C GLN A 898 -40.46 31.83 36.68
N THR A 899 -40.10 33.11 36.58
CA THR A 899 -40.56 34.18 37.47
C THR A 899 -41.15 35.32 36.65
N VAL A 900 -42.27 35.85 37.13
CA VAL A 900 -42.95 37.02 36.56
C VAL A 900 -43.00 38.09 37.64
N GLU A 901 -42.34 39.23 37.44
CA GLU A 901 -42.41 40.37 38.35
C GLU A 901 -43.26 41.47 37.74
N LEU A 902 -44.28 41.92 38.48
CA LEU A 902 -45.19 42.96 38.04
C LEU A 902 -45.36 44.02 39.13
N ALA A 903 -45.42 45.29 38.72
CA ALA A 903 -45.87 46.38 39.57
C ALA A 903 -47.40 46.41 39.56
N TYR A 904 -48.04 46.29 40.72
CA TYR A 904 -49.51 46.30 40.82
C TYR A 904 -50.08 47.68 41.12
N ALA A 905 -49.33 48.57 41.81
CA ALA A 905 -49.70 49.96 42.05
C ALA A 905 -48.47 50.80 42.44
N GLN A 906 -48.29 51.97 41.80
CA GLN A 906 -47.17 52.89 42.05
C GLN A 906 -45.79 52.19 42.00
N ASP A 907 -45.07 52.19 43.11
CA ASP A 907 -43.78 51.52 43.32
C ASP A 907 -43.94 50.12 43.95
N TYR A 908 -45.15 49.64 44.23
CA TYR A 908 -45.34 48.33 44.83
C TYR A 908 -45.40 47.22 43.77
N ALA A 909 -44.58 46.19 43.97
CA ALA A 909 -44.42 45.07 43.06
C ALA A 909 -44.63 43.71 43.75
N VAL A 910 -45.01 42.73 42.93
CA VAL A 910 -45.14 41.32 43.30
C VAL A 910 -44.43 40.46 42.26
N SER A 911 -43.55 39.58 42.72
CA SER A 911 -42.95 38.52 41.91
C SER A 911 -43.68 37.21 42.15
N ILE A 912 -44.11 36.57 41.05
CA ILE A 912 -44.81 35.30 41.03
C ILE A 912 -43.85 34.24 40.47
N SER A 913 -43.57 33.20 41.24
CA SER A 913 -42.81 32.02 40.80
C SER A 913 -43.65 30.75 40.92
N CYS A 914 -43.46 29.78 40.03
CA CYS A 914 -44.17 28.51 40.07
C CYS A 914 -43.22 27.34 40.27
N GLU A 915 -43.46 26.56 41.32
CA GLU A 915 -42.59 25.47 41.77
C GLU A 915 -42.95 24.13 41.10
N GLU A 916 -44.26 23.88 40.85
CA GLU A 916 -44.74 22.64 40.25
C GLU A 916 -45.61 22.89 38.99
N GLN A 917 -44.96 22.85 37.82
CA GLN A 917 -45.55 23.27 36.54
C GLN A 917 -46.34 22.17 35.80
N LEU A 918 -46.28 20.91 36.22
CA LEU A 918 -46.83 19.76 35.48
C LEU A 918 -48.28 19.38 35.82
N SER A 919 -48.89 19.94 36.88
CA SER A 919 -50.28 19.60 37.25
C SER A 919 -51.29 20.30 36.32
N LEU A 920 -52.33 19.57 35.89
CA LEU A 920 -53.42 20.08 35.05
C LEU A 920 -54.42 20.98 35.80
N THR A 921 -54.42 20.96 37.14
CA THR A 921 -55.50 21.52 37.98
C THR A 921 -55.06 22.54 39.04
N GLY A 922 -53.77 22.85 39.15
CA GLY A 922 -53.29 23.94 40.01
C GLY A 922 -51.80 23.84 40.26
N GLY A 923 -51.02 24.80 39.75
CA GLY A 923 -49.60 24.90 40.12
C GLY A 923 -49.47 25.50 41.52
N SER A 924 -48.45 25.09 42.27
CA SER A 924 -48.02 25.85 43.44
C SER A 924 -47.39 27.16 42.96
N PHE A 925 -47.92 28.28 43.44
CA PHE A 925 -47.39 29.61 43.18
C PHE A 925 -46.87 30.20 44.49
N HIS A 926 -45.69 30.81 44.42
CA HIS A 926 -45.11 31.59 45.50
C HIS A 926 -45.12 33.05 45.07
N LEU A 927 -45.70 33.90 45.89
CA LEU A 927 -45.69 35.36 45.74
C LEU A 927 -44.59 35.92 46.62
N ARG A 928 -43.86 36.91 46.14
CA ARG A 928 -42.91 37.67 46.95
C ARG A 928 -43.10 39.14 46.65
N PHE A 929 -43.20 39.95 47.70
CA PHE A 929 -43.52 41.36 47.57
C PHE A 929 -42.25 42.22 47.63
N SER A 930 -42.20 43.25 46.80
CA SER A 930 -41.05 44.16 46.71
C SER A 930 -41.53 45.59 46.44
N ARG A 931 -40.65 46.57 46.63
CA ARG A 931 -40.87 47.96 46.18
C ARG A 931 -39.83 48.32 45.11
N CYS A 932 -40.29 49.00 44.07
CA CYS A 932 -39.51 49.44 42.92
C CYS A 932 -39.06 50.90 43.16
N PRO A 933 -37.77 51.16 43.46
CA PRO A 933 -37.34 52.48 43.90
C PRO A 933 -37.54 53.56 42.82
N ARG A 934 -38.19 54.68 43.20
CA ARG A 934 -38.13 55.94 42.45
C ARG A 934 -36.83 56.66 42.84
N ASP A 935 -35.92 56.84 41.89
CA ASP A 935 -34.73 57.71 41.93
C ASP A 935 -33.82 57.68 43.19
N SER A 936 -32.76 56.87 43.09
CA SER A 936 -31.40 57.07 43.64
C SER A 936 -31.17 57.81 44.97
N VAL A 937 -31.86 57.46 46.07
CA VAL A 937 -31.33 57.59 47.44
C VAL A 937 -31.70 56.33 48.22
N ARG A 938 -30.70 55.63 48.75
CA ARG A 938 -30.86 54.37 49.49
C ARG A 938 -30.96 54.66 50.99
N ASP A 939 -32.16 54.62 51.54
CA ASP A 939 -32.38 54.24 52.92
C ASP A 939 -32.92 52.80 52.92
N GLU A 940 -32.21 51.86 53.56
CA GLU A 940 -32.56 50.43 53.58
C GLU A 940 -33.90 50.14 54.29
N GLU A 941 -34.48 51.13 54.98
CA GLU A 941 -35.74 50.99 55.72
C GLU A 941 -36.99 51.23 54.85
N ASP A 942 -36.86 51.76 53.63
CA ASP A 942 -38.00 52.05 52.73
C ASP A 942 -38.32 50.96 51.70
N SER A 943 -37.58 49.84 51.68
CA SER A 943 -37.82 48.71 50.76
C SER A 943 -38.92 47.74 51.20
N TYR A 944 -39.40 47.86 52.43
CA TYR A 944 -40.41 46.95 53.00
C TYR A 944 -41.77 47.14 52.31
N ASN A 945 -42.31 46.07 51.73
CA ASN A 945 -43.66 46.05 51.19
C ASN A 945 -44.62 45.53 52.27
N PRO A 946 -45.62 46.30 52.71
CA PRO A 946 -46.42 45.91 53.85
C PRO A 946 -47.40 44.75 53.52
N HIS A 947 -47.58 44.39 52.25
CA HIS A 947 -48.29 43.16 51.86
C HIS A 947 -47.51 41.86 52.11
N ASP A 948 -46.22 41.94 52.49
CA ASP A 948 -45.39 40.77 52.84
C ASP A 948 -45.96 40.00 54.05
N GLU A 949 -46.54 40.71 55.03
CA GLU A 949 -47.22 40.08 56.18
C GLU A 949 -48.51 39.32 55.80
N ALA A 950 -49.08 39.59 54.61
CA ALA A 950 -50.29 38.94 54.11
C ALA A 950 -50.00 37.80 53.11
N GLU A 951 -48.72 37.47 52.86
CA GLU A 951 -48.29 36.54 51.81
C GLU A 951 -48.97 35.18 51.89
N THR A 952 -49.07 34.60 53.09
CA THR A 952 -49.68 33.27 53.33
C THR A 952 -51.14 33.20 52.91
N PHE A 953 -51.89 34.30 53.06
CA PHE A 953 -53.29 34.37 52.65
C PHE A 953 -53.44 34.67 51.14
N LEU A 954 -52.49 35.43 50.57
CA LEU A 954 -52.50 35.83 49.17
C LEU A 954 -52.03 34.70 48.23
N ASN A 955 -51.08 33.86 48.67
CA ASN A 955 -50.58 32.70 47.91
C ASN A 955 -51.71 31.73 47.50
N ASN A 956 -52.73 31.58 48.34
CA ASN A 956 -53.84 30.65 48.11
C ASN A 956 -54.83 31.10 47.02
N ILE A 957 -54.80 32.37 46.62
CA ILE A 957 -55.76 32.94 45.64
C ILE A 957 -55.52 32.38 44.24
N LEU A 958 -54.25 32.22 43.85
CA LEU A 958 -53.87 31.64 42.56
C LEU A 958 -54.14 30.12 42.50
N GLN A 959 -54.27 29.46 43.64
CA GLN A 959 -54.52 28.02 43.75
C GLN A 959 -56.02 27.66 43.68
N HIS A 960 -56.91 28.47 44.28
CA HIS A 960 -58.33 28.12 44.47
C HIS A 960 -59.30 28.67 43.41
N GLY A 961 -58.85 29.53 42.48
CA GLY A 961 -59.74 30.17 41.51
C GLY A 961 -60.16 29.25 40.36
N HIS A 962 -61.31 28.59 40.51
CA HIS A 962 -62.18 28.00 39.48
C HIS A 962 -61.53 27.54 38.15
N GLY A 963 -60.41 26.80 38.20
CA GLY A 963 -59.81 26.11 37.07
C GLY A 963 -59.22 26.99 35.94
N ARG A 964 -59.20 28.32 36.05
CA ARG A 964 -58.62 29.22 35.04
C ARG A 964 -57.66 30.21 35.69
N LEU A 965 -56.41 30.21 35.22
CA LEU A 965 -55.33 31.05 35.78
C LEU A 965 -55.59 32.56 35.58
N ALA A 966 -56.18 32.94 34.45
CA ALA A 966 -56.41 34.34 34.10
C ALA A 966 -57.36 35.09 35.06
N PRO A 967 -58.59 34.61 35.37
CA PRO A 967 -59.47 35.27 36.34
C PRO A 967 -58.88 35.37 37.76
N SER A 968 -58.14 34.34 38.19
CA SER A 968 -57.51 34.29 39.51
C SER A 968 -56.42 35.35 39.66
N LEU A 969 -55.63 35.57 38.60
CA LEU A 969 -54.64 36.64 38.54
C LEU A 969 -55.30 38.02 38.62
N HIS A 970 -56.43 38.22 37.92
CA HIS A 970 -57.18 39.49 37.97
C HIS A 970 -57.73 39.76 39.38
N CYS A 971 -58.19 38.72 40.08
CA CYS A 971 -58.66 38.81 41.47
C CYS A 971 -57.53 39.17 42.43
N LEU A 972 -56.36 38.54 42.30
CA LEU A 972 -55.17 38.84 43.11
C LEU A 972 -54.75 40.30 42.96
N VAL A 973 -54.63 40.78 41.72
CA VAL A 973 -54.21 42.18 41.44
C VAL A 973 -55.25 43.18 41.95
N ALA A 974 -56.56 42.89 41.81
CA ALA A 974 -57.61 43.74 42.35
C ALA A 974 -57.55 43.84 43.88
N LEU A 975 -57.40 42.71 44.57
CA LEU A 975 -57.27 42.66 46.03
C LEU A 975 -56.06 43.48 46.51
N LEU A 976 -54.88 43.27 45.90
CA LEU A 976 -53.67 44.02 46.24
C LEU A 976 -53.82 45.54 46.06
N ARG A 977 -54.59 45.98 45.06
CA ARG A 977 -54.85 47.41 44.84
C ARG A 977 -55.84 47.98 45.84
N ASP A 978 -56.89 47.23 46.19
CA ASP A 978 -57.94 47.68 47.11
C ASP A 978 -57.46 47.68 48.58
N THR A 979 -56.55 46.79 48.96
CA THR A 979 -55.98 46.75 50.32
C THR A 979 -54.85 47.73 50.54
N LEU A 980 -54.15 48.17 49.47
CA LEU A 980 -52.97 49.02 49.60
C LEU A 980 -53.17 50.27 50.49
N PRO A 981 -54.25 51.07 50.37
CA PRO A 981 -54.46 52.23 51.24
C PRO A 981 -54.57 51.88 52.73
N ILE A 982 -55.11 50.69 53.03
CA ILE A 982 -55.28 50.20 54.41
C ILE A 982 -53.91 49.86 54.99
N VAL A 983 -53.11 49.09 54.25
CA VAL A 983 -51.84 48.57 54.79
C VAL A 983 -50.76 49.65 54.83
N VAL A 984 -50.75 50.60 53.90
CA VAL A 984 -49.86 51.77 53.93
C VAL A 984 -50.10 52.62 55.18
N GLU A 985 -51.36 52.82 55.57
CA GLU A 985 -51.69 53.64 56.74
C GLU A 985 -51.43 52.89 58.05
N LEU A 986 -51.67 51.59 58.10
CA LEU A 986 -51.27 50.76 59.24
C LEU A 986 -49.76 50.76 59.47
N GLU A 987 -48.97 50.67 58.39
CA GLU A 987 -47.52 50.77 58.47
C GLU A 987 -47.06 52.19 58.86
N SER A 988 -47.73 53.24 58.37
CA SER A 988 -47.48 54.62 58.82
C SER A 988 -47.72 54.78 60.32
N ILE A 989 -48.81 54.20 60.84
CA ILE A 989 -49.13 54.22 62.27
C ILE A 989 -48.05 53.46 63.06
N ARG A 990 -47.68 52.25 62.61
CA ARG A 990 -46.63 51.43 63.23
C ARG A 990 -45.28 52.16 63.28
N ARG A 991 -44.88 52.84 62.19
CA ARG A 991 -43.64 53.63 62.12
C ARG A 991 -43.66 54.81 63.08
N SER A 992 -44.76 55.57 63.13
CA SER A 992 -44.90 56.70 64.05
C SER A 992 -44.80 56.31 65.53
N SER A 993 -45.18 55.07 65.86
CA SER A 993 -45.19 54.55 67.23
C SER A 993 -43.82 54.12 67.76
N LYS A 994 -42.84 53.82 66.89
CA LYS A 994 -41.48 53.36 67.28
C LYS A 994 -40.70 54.37 68.16
N GLN A 995 -41.18 55.60 68.34
CA GLN A 995 -40.58 56.63 69.20
C GLN A 995 -41.17 56.71 70.63
N GLY A 996 -42.16 55.88 71.02
CA GLY A 996 -42.69 55.95 72.39
C GLY A 996 -43.80 54.97 72.81
N SER A 997 -44.35 54.14 71.91
CA SER A 997 -45.38 53.13 72.23
C SER A 997 -45.24 51.88 71.33
N CYS A 998 -45.41 50.67 71.86
CA CYS A 998 -45.37 49.44 71.05
C CYS A 998 -46.77 49.12 70.50
N ILE A 999 -47.01 49.33 69.20
CA ILE A 999 -48.27 48.97 68.51
C ILE A 999 -47.95 47.85 67.52
N ASP A 1000 -48.74 46.77 67.58
CA ASP A 1000 -48.60 45.62 66.69
C ASP A 1000 -49.75 45.54 65.68
N VAL A 1001 -49.43 45.13 64.45
CA VAL A 1001 -50.39 44.94 63.35
C VAL A 1001 -50.40 43.46 62.97
N PHE A 1002 -51.60 42.89 62.81
CA PHE A 1002 -51.79 41.48 62.46
C PHE A 1002 -52.72 41.36 61.24
N VAL A 1003 -52.41 40.43 60.35
CA VAL A 1003 -53.29 40.06 59.22
C VAL A 1003 -54.17 38.88 59.63
N LYS A 1004 -55.50 39.03 59.53
CA LYS A 1004 -56.48 37.96 59.81
C LYS A 1004 -56.94 37.25 58.54
N ALA A 1005 -56.97 37.95 57.41
CA ALA A 1005 -57.29 37.43 56.08
C ALA A 1005 -56.76 38.40 55.01
N ALA A 1006 -56.82 38.00 53.72
CA ALA A 1006 -56.30 38.79 52.58
C ALA A 1006 -56.84 40.24 52.43
N GLY A 1007 -57.86 40.63 53.19
CA GLY A 1007 -58.36 42.00 53.28
C GLY A 1007 -58.87 42.37 54.68
N TRP A 1008 -58.37 41.72 55.73
CA TRP A 1008 -58.75 41.98 57.12
C TRP A 1008 -57.51 42.09 58.00
N TYR A 1009 -57.31 43.28 58.56
CA TYR A 1009 -56.17 43.66 59.37
C TYR A 1009 -56.63 44.07 60.78
N ARG A 1010 -55.79 43.83 61.78
CA ARG A 1010 -56.02 44.18 63.19
C ARG A 1010 -54.86 44.99 63.72
N LEU A 1011 -55.14 46.08 64.39
CA LEU A 1011 -54.17 46.93 65.09
C LEU A 1011 -54.38 46.76 66.59
N LEU A 1012 -53.35 46.29 67.31
CA LEU A 1012 -53.37 46.02 68.75
C LEU A 1012 -52.57 47.10 69.49
N TYR A 1013 -53.18 47.71 70.49
CA TYR A 1013 -52.57 48.79 71.28
C TYR A 1013 -51.71 48.25 72.45
N THR A 1014 -50.86 49.10 73.03
CA THR A 1014 -49.82 48.75 74.04
C THR A 1014 -50.32 48.01 75.27
N ASP A 1015 -51.59 48.20 75.65
CA ASP A 1015 -52.18 47.56 76.81
C ASP A 1015 -52.58 46.11 76.57
N LEU A 1016 -52.40 45.62 75.33
CA LEU A 1016 -52.80 44.28 74.85
C LEU A 1016 -54.28 43.96 75.09
N LYS A 1017 -55.08 44.97 75.46
CA LYS A 1017 -56.49 44.84 75.87
C LYS A 1017 -57.40 45.48 74.85
N HIS A 1018 -56.95 46.48 74.10
CA HIS A 1018 -57.76 47.15 73.07
C HIS A 1018 -57.18 46.95 71.67
N ALA A 1019 -58.06 46.79 70.68
CA ALA A 1019 -57.65 46.64 69.28
C ALA A 1019 -58.69 47.21 68.31
N LEU A 1020 -58.23 47.54 67.10
CA LEU A 1020 -59.02 48.09 66.00
C LEU A 1020 -58.93 47.14 64.79
N ASP A 1021 -60.06 46.73 64.22
CA ASP A 1021 -60.11 45.89 63.02
C ASP A 1021 -60.42 46.75 61.79
N LEU A 1022 -59.60 46.64 60.74
CA LEU A 1022 -59.84 47.22 59.42
C LEU A 1022 -60.14 46.10 58.41
N ARG A 1023 -61.33 46.11 57.82
CA ARG A 1023 -61.80 45.07 56.90
C ARG A 1023 -62.29 45.65 55.58
N LEU A 1024 -61.74 45.15 54.48
CA LEU A 1024 -62.22 45.41 53.13
C LEU A 1024 -63.55 44.67 52.88
N MET A 1025 -64.54 45.40 52.42
CA MET A 1025 -65.87 44.93 52.02
C MET A 1025 -66.05 45.06 50.50
N SER A 1026 -67.12 44.44 49.97
CA SER A 1026 -67.44 44.55 48.54
C SER A 1026 -67.74 46.00 48.13
N GLY A 1027 -67.17 46.39 46.98
CA GLY A 1027 -67.33 47.71 46.39
C GLY A 1027 -66.37 48.78 46.93
N GLN A 1028 -65.11 48.44 47.21
CA GLN A 1028 -64.07 49.37 47.69
C GLN A 1028 -64.45 50.13 48.97
N ARG A 1029 -65.20 49.48 49.86
CA ARG A 1029 -65.58 50.01 51.17
C ARG A 1029 -64.75 49.33 52.24
N VAL A 1030 -64.36 50.07 53.27
CA VAL A 1030 -63.54 49.61 54.38
C VAL A 1030 -64.27 49.90 55.68
N ALA A 1031 -64.43 48.88 56.50
CA ALA A 1031 -64.97 48.99 57.84
C ALA A 1031 -63.82 49.09 58.85
N ILE A 1032 -63.79 50.16 59.65
CA ILE A 1032 -62.90 50.38 60.79
C ILE A 1032 -63.74 50.17 62.06
N LEU A 1033 -63.45 49.12 62.82
CA LEU A 1033 -64.30 48.64 63.90
C LEU A 1033 -63.50 48.46 65.19
N ASP A 1034 -64.17 48.56 66.33
CA ASP A 1034 -63.63 48.08 67.59
C ASP A 1034 -63.55 46.54 67.56
N ALA A 1035 -62.34 46.00 67.75
CA ALA A 1035 -62.05 44.58 67.62
C ALA A 1035 -62.56 43.74 68.81
N SER A 1036 -63.00 44.37 69.90
CA SER A 1036 -63.66 43.72 71.05
C SER A 1036 -65.02 43.11 70.68
N HIS A 1037 -65.67 43.65 69.66
CA HIS A 1037 -66.93 43.13 69.14
C HIS A 1037 -66.67 42.12 68.02
N SER A 1038 -67.09 40.88 68.23
CA SER A 1038 -67.16 39.92 67.15
C SER A 1038 -68.30 40.29 66.22
N LEU A 1039 -68.02 40.51 64.92
CA LEU A 1039 -69.03 40.64 63.87
C LEU A 1039 -69.88 39.36 63.68
N PHE A 1040 -69.53 38.29 64.38
CA PHE A 1040 -70.24 37.02 64.41
C PHE A 1040 -70.78 36.79 65.84
N GLU A 1041 -71.91 37.42 66.19
CA GLU A 1041 -72.61 37.14 67.45
C GLU A 1041 -73.65 36.03 67.26
N THR A 1042 -73.41 34.88 67.90
CA THR A 1042 -74.36 33.78 68.03
C THR A 1042 -75.35 34.13 69.15
N ARG A 1043 -76.53 34.63 68.81
CA ARG A 1043 -77.61 34.96 69.76
C ARG A 1043 -78.03 33.70 70.55
N ARG A 1044 -77.70 33.60 71.84
CA ARG A 1044 -78.29 32.63 72.79
C ARG A 1044 -79.12 33.37 73.83
N GLN A 1045 -80.42 33.06 73.88
CA GLN A 1045 -81.36 33.45 74.95
C GLN A 1045 -81.15 32.54 76.18
N GLY A 1046 -81.10 33.11 77.39
CA GLY A 1046 -81.29 32.36 78.64
C GLY A 1046 -80.41 32.80 79.83
N ASP A 1047 -81.06 33.49 80.77
CA ASP A 1047 -80.87 33.57 82.23
C ASP A 1047 -79.71 34.30 82.94
N THR A 1048 -80.15 34.77 84.11
CA THR A 1048 -79.66 35.74 85.09
C THR A 1048 -78.55 35.26 86.02
N ALA A 1049 -77.82 36.26 86.54
CA ALA A 1049 -77.14 36.35 87.84
C ALA A 1049 -75.71 35.78 88.00
N THR A 1050 -74.77 36.74 88.15
CA THR A 1050 -73.64 36.81 89.11
C THR A 1050 -72.75 35.57 89.29
N GLU A 1051 -71.51 35.64 88.80
CA GLU A 1051 -70.31 35.92 89.60
C GLU A 1051 -69.04 35.83 88.74
N THR A 1052 -68.02 36.53 89.23
CA THR A 1052 -66.68 36.75 88.70
C THR A 1052 -65.95 35.49 88.20
N VAL A 1053 -65.53 35.50 86.93
CA VAL A 1053 -64.35 34.76 86.45
C VAL A 1053 -63.45 35.74 85.70
N ASN A 1054 -62.30 36.04 86.30
CA ASN A 1054 -61.19 36.74 85.66
C ASN A 1054 -60.69 35.91 84.46
N ASN A 1055 -61.13 36.26 83.24
CA ASN A 1055 -60.47 35.84 82.01
C ASN A 1055 -59.61 37.02 81.51
N GLU A 1056 -58.33 36.99 81.82
CA GLU A 1056 -57.33 38.01 81.44
C GLU A 1056 -57.00 38.06 79.93
N VAL A 1057 -57.69 37.30 79.07
CA VAL A 1057 -57.31 37.08 77.65
C VAL A 1057 -58.34 37.62 76.62
N MET A 1058 -59.44 38.25 77.04
CA MET A 1058 -60.40 38.88 76.11
C MET A 1058 -60.12 40.38 75.91
N LEU A 1059 -60.20 40.82 74.64
CA LEU A 1059 -60.17 42.24 74.26
C LEU A 1059 -61.32 42.99 74.96
N ARG A 1060 -61.02 44.16 75.52
CA ARG A 1060 -61.97 45.06 76.16
C ARG A 1060 -62.45 46.11 75.15
N PRO A 1061 -63.70 46.60 75.27
CA PRO A 1061 -64.21 47.66 74.42
C PRO A 1061 -63.50 48.98 74.68
N ILE A 1062 -63.20 49.73 73.62
CA ILE A 1062 -62.51 51.01 73.70
C ILE A 1062 -63.42 52.03 74.38
N PRO A 1063 -63.00 52.69 75.48
CA PRO A 1063 -63.84 53.62 76.20
C PRO A 1063 -64.25 54.81 75.30
N HIS A 1064 -65.55 55.13 75.29
CA HIS A 1064 -66.14 56.22 74.49
C HIS A 1064 -65.89 56.13 72.96
N PHE A 1065 -65.65 54.93 72.41
CA PHE A 1065 -65.32 54.77 70.99
C PHE A 1065 -66.35 55.39 70.03
N LYS A 1066 -67.65 55.28 70.33
CA LYS A 1066 -68.71 55.89 69.52
C LYS A 1066 -68.57 57.42 69.42
N GLU A 1067 -68.13 58.09 70.49
CA GLU A 1067 -67.88 59.54 70.48
C GLU A 1067 -66.63 59.87 69.66
N ILE A 1068 -65.57 59.06 69.80
CA ILE A 1068 -64.32 59.21 69.03
C ILE A 1068 -64.59 59.10 67.54
N VAL A 1069 -65.39 58.11 67.12
CA VAL A 1069 -65.76 57.89 65.72
C VAL A 1069 -66.61 59.05 65.18
N LEU A 1070 -67.64 59.49 65.92
CA LEU A 1070 -68.48 60.62 65.49
C LEU A 1070 -67.67 61.91 65.36
N ASP A 1071 -66.70 62.14 66.24
CA ASP A 1071 -65.83 63.30 66.17
C ASP A 1071 -64.79 63.19 65.05
N ALA A 1072 -64.24 62.00 64.79
CA ALA A 1072 -63.37 61.75 63.65
C ALA A 1072 -64.10 61.97 62.31
N VAL A 1073 -65.33 61.48 62.17
CA VAL A 1073 -66.16 61.70 60.97
C VAL A 1073 -66.45 63.18 60.76
N LYS A 1074 -66.77 63.94 61.82
CA LYS A 1074 -66.97 65.39 61.74
C LYS A 1074 -65.70 66.12 61.29
N GLN A 1075 -64.54 65.75 61.82
CA GLN A 1075 -63.26 66.37 61.46
C GLN A 1075 -62.89 66.12 59.99
N VAL A 1076 -63.07 64.90 59.49
CA VAL A 1076 -62.79 64.58 58.09
C VAL A 1076 -63.77 65.29 57.15
N MET A 1077 -65.07 65.34 57.50
CA MET A 1077 -66.08 66.09 56.72
C MET A 1077 -65.78 67.59 56.63
N LEU A 1078 -65.15 68.18 57.66
CA LEU A 1078 -64.74 69.59 57.68
C LEU A 1078 -63.43 69.83 56.92
N ALA A 1079 -62.46 68.93 57.05
CA ALA A 1079 -61.14 69.06 56.45
C ALA A 1079 -61.14 68.87 54.92
N GLU A 1080 -61.96 67.94 54.41
CA GLU A 1080 -61.86 67.53 53.00
C GLU A 1080 -62.85 68.21 52.04
N ARG A 1081 -63.78 69.07 52.50
CA ARG A 1081 -64.71 69.84 51.62
C ARG A 1081 -65.28 69.03 50.43
N LEU A 1082 -65.78 67.81 50.68
CA LEU A 1082 -66.22 66.90 49.60
C LEU A 1082 -67.60 66.31 49.90
N GLN A 1083 -68.56 66.50 48.99
CA GLN A 1083 -69.97 66.12 49.11
C GLN A 1083 -70.30 64.66 48.69
N ASN A 1084 -69.32 63.87 48.21
CA ASN A 1084 -69.60 62.62 47.49
C ASN A 1084 -68.82 61.37 47.97
N HIS A 1085 -68.57 61.24 49.27
CA HIS A 1085 -67.99 60.00 49.83
C HIS A 1085 -68.96 59.27 50.76
N ASN A 1086 -69.03 57.95 50.64
CA ASN A 1086 -69.93 57.10 51.42
C ASN A 1086 -69.30 56.80 52.78
N ILE A 1087 -69.54 57.68 53.76
CA ILE A 1087 -69.15 57.44 55.16
C ILE A 1087 -70.41 57.15 55.99
N ALA A 1088 -70.42 55.99 56.66
CA ALA A 1088 -71.48 55.59 57.57
C ALA A 1088 -70.89 55.24 58.94
N ALA A 1089 -71.24 56.02 59.97
CA ALA A 1089 -70.93 55.67 61.36
C ALA A 1089 -71.91 54.60 61.86
N VAL A 1090 -71.37 53.56 62.47
CA VAL A 1090 -72.09 52.42 63.05
C VAL A 1090 -71.79 52.40 64.56
N ASP A 1091 -72.65 51.77 65.37
CA ASP A 1091 -72.47 51.73 66.82
C ASP A 1091 -71.11 51.17 67.27
N VAL A 1092 -70.50 50.32 66.43
CA VAL A 1092 -69.25 49.59 66.69
C VAL A 1092 -68.06 50.14 65.86
N GLY A 1093 -68.26 51.19 65.06
CA GLY A 1093 -67.18 51.78 64.26
C GLY A 1093 -67.65 52.63 63.07
N VAL A 1094 -66.88 52.65 61.98
CA VAL A 1094 -67.20 53.43 60.77
C VAL A 1094 -66.94 52.62 59.51
N VAL A 1095 -67.81 52.77 58.51
CA VAL A 1095 -67.60 52.26 57.15
C VAL A 1095 -67.34 53.44 56.23
N CYS A 1096 -66.28 53.38 55.44
CA CYS A 1096 -65.87 54.46 54.53
C CYS A 1096 -65.32 53.90 53.22
N ASP A 1097 -65.16 54.74 52.19
CA ASP A 1097 -64.48 54.36 50.96
C ASP A 1097 -62.96 54.20 51.19
N THR A 1098 -62.28 53.34 50.42
CA THR A 1098 -60.83 53.03 50.58
C THR A 1098 -59.93 54.26 50.61
N GLY A 1099 -60.26 55.33 49.88
CA GLY A 1099 -59.48 56.58 49.84
C GLY A 1099 -59.49 57.37 51.14
N LEU A 1100 -60.51 57.19 51.99
CA LEU A 1100 -60.68 57.94 53.25
C LEU A 1100 -60.07 57.25 54.46
N VAL A 1101 -59.60 56.00 54.28
CA VAL A 1101 -59.05 55.19 55.36
C VAL A 1101 -57.85 55.84 56.02
N GLY A 1102 -57.00 56.55 55.26
CA GLY A 1102 -55.84 57.23 55.84
C GLY A 1102 -56.19 58.39 56.76
N ALA A 1103 -57.13 59.25 56.34
CA ALA A 1103 -57.58 60.35 57.17
C ALA A 1103 -58.35 59.86 58.41
N LEU A 1104 -59.34 58.98 58.21
CA LEU A 1104 -60.17 58.46 59.30
C LEU A 1104 -59.38 57.55 60.25
N GLY A 1105 -58.60 56.63 59.72
CA GLY A 1105 -57.80 55.69 60.50
C GLY A 1105 -56.79 56.40 61.41
N ARG A 1106 -56.10 57.42 60.90
CA ARG A 1106 -55.12 58.20 61.67
C ARG A 1106 -55.78 59.03 62.78
N ILE A 1107 -56.91 59.68 62.52
CA ILE A 1107 -57.63 60.48 63.53
C ILE A 1107 -58.20 59.57 64.62
N ILE A 1108 -58.83 58.45 64.24
CA ILE A 1108 -59.35 57.47 65.19
C ILE A 1108 -58.21 56.92 66.04
N HIS A 1109 -57.11 56.51 65.42
CA HIS A 1109 -55.92 56.03 66.13
C HIS A 1109 -55.40 57.05 67.15
N THR A 1110 -55.19 58.31 66.75
CA THR A 1110 -54.63 59.36 67.63
C THR A 1110 -55.52 59.57 68.87
N LYS A 1111 -56.84 59.67 68.66
CA LYS A 1111 -57.80 59.85 69.77
C LYS A 1111 -57.92 58.62 70.66
N VAL A 1112 -57.77 57.43 70.11
CA VAL A 1112 -57.76 56.20 70.90
C VAL A 1112 -56.49 56.14 71.76
N VAL A 1113 -55.32 56.48 71.21
CA VAL A 1113 -54.06 56.54 71.98
C VAL A 1113 -54.13 57.57 73.10
N GLU A 1114 -54.60 58.80 72.83
CA GLU A 1114 -54.80 59.85 73.84
C GLU A 1114 -55.67 59.41 75.02
N ARG A 1115 -56.61 58.48 74.78
CA ARG A 1115 -57.54 57.96 75.79
C ARG A 1115 -57.01 56.74 76.54
N LEU A 1116 -56.06 56.02 75.96
CA LEU A 1116 -55.47 54.80 76.53
C LEU A 1116 -54.16 55.07 77.29
N THR A 1117 -53.50 56.21 77.05
CA THR A 1117 -52.38 56.69 77.89
C THR A 1117 -52.92 57.19 79.24
N PRO A 1118 -52.45 56.66 80.38
CA PRO A 1118 -52.91 57.09 81.71
C PRO A 1118 -52.49 58.52 82.08
#